data_AF-A0A970XZ29-F1
#
_entry.id   AF-A0A970XZ29-F1
#
_cell.length_a   1.000
_cell.length_b   1.000
_cell.length_c   1.000
_cell.angle_alpha   90.00
_cell.angle_beta   90.00
_cell.angle_gamma   90.00
#
_symmetry.space_group_name_H-M   'P 1'
#
loop_
_entity.id
_entity.type
_entity.pdbx_description
1 polymer ?
#
loop_
_entity_poly.entity_id
_entity_poly.type
_entity_poly.pdbx_seq_one_letter_code
_entity_poly.pdbx_strand_id
1 'polypeptide(L)'
;MTEKARGPETAWSSDVLVIGGGFGGLAAAIRVKEMAPDASVTLVDKQTIGWGGKANKGAGVLWVLSPEDDLDAFVDYHVNQIGIFLNDQELLRAMAAESWGGVEKLAEWGVKVMKTPSGELDLDRLPSGWSLAAVDLDMMRPLRAKASRLGVRLVDKTHVVELLKADGRVTGAAGFDLLDGRMAVFNAKATILANGDCDFGVMRMWASATGDGIAAAYHAGAEMRNAEFGNFYDVVNKGTGIPVVFGFRHLYNARGEQISSRYMEGPQPDIPISIILGMEREVLEGRGPLYMDLEEHEKSMGDGGIFKWNRPRLKALFAIEDAKARQCGLPPAKRVEAALGFTGELSPVRVDHDMRTTVPGLWAIGDTSYAGSAWAGATEAPPGRLRGSGLMNALLGALRAAPSVSGSLARTALPSADPAAVARIEESIFAPLCREGGARAEEIIQAVQEVVVPLKYSMRRTRERLEEALARIAAVEARLPELGAGDPHELGRCHEARAIVLCAEIGFRAALARTESRGWHYREDYPWRDDANWLRWVIVKKGREGMVVDTEAVPVERFGIRPAPPVPDAVVDHGELVGVTPEMLDWWWVNMEKGYPLWEPEAHKSFVWEVPPPVGGYLGAIQVVEEQMGPLPPMKLRIRWDDPDRCPIPGRYEHAIVASGIDPGGKVGAMILHEWEASPRGSRMRSTMRFFGPVPPGLPEIWKAHNRAEVSTFPHFLPDLYRLWQRVKDPAINRQCSLARNLKK
;
A
#
# COMPACT_ATOMS: atom_id res chain seq x y z
N MET A 1 -27.21 3.39 -30.37
CA MET A 1 -28.56 2.76 -30.31
C MET A 1 -29.64 3.83 -30.15
N THR A 2 -30.63 3.91 -31.05
CA THR A 2 -31.80 4.79 -30.87
C THR A 2 -32.69 4.30 -29.74
N GLU A 3 -33.40 5.21 -29.06
CA GLU A 3 -34.41 5.01 -28.00
C GLU A 3 -35.31 3.76 -28.20
N LYS A 4 -35.59 3.38 -29.45
CA LYS A 4 -36.38 2.21 -29.86
C LYS A 4 -35.76 0.82 -29.59
N ALA A 5 -34.50 0.72 -29.14
CA ALA A 5 -33.84 -0.56 -28.88
C ALA A 5 -33.78 -0.96 -27.39
N ARG A 6 -34.20 -0.10 -26.46
CA ARG A 6 -34.15 -0.38 -25.03
C ARG A 6 -35.41 -1.13 -24.59
N GLY A 7 -35.24 -2.32 -24.01
CA GLY A 7 -36.33 -3.02 -23.32
C GLY A 7 -36.83 -2.23 -22.09
N PRO A 8 -37.98 -2.60 -21.50
CA PRO A 8 -38.51 -1.90 -20.33
C PRO A 8 -37.52 -1.96 -19.15
N GLU A 9 -37.49 -0.88 -18.34
CA GLU A 9 -36.74 -0.83 -17.08
C GLU A 9 -37.08 -2.04 -16.21
N THR A 10 -36.05 -2.66 -15.64
CA THR A 10 -36.24 -3.69 -14.61
C THR A 10 -35.98 -3.09 -13.24
N ALA A 11 -37.02 -3.04 -12.41
CA ALA A 11 -36.96 -2.55 -11.05
C ALA A 11 -37.06 -3.71 -10.04
N TRP A 12 -36.13 -3.75 -9.09
CA TRP A 12 -36.16 -4.68 -7.95
C TRP A 12 -36.33 -3.91 -6.65
N SER A 13 -37.05 -4.53 -5.72
CA SER A 13 -37.07 -4.13 -4.32
C SER A 13 -36.65 -5.28 -3.44
N SER A 14 -35.86 -4.97 -2.42
CA SER A 14 -35.45 -5.91 -1.37
C SER A 14 -35.12 -5.17 -0.08
N ASP A 15 -35.18 -5.86 1.06
CA ASP A 15 -34.71 -5.29 2.32
C ASP A 15 -33.20 -5.04 2.27
N VAL A 16 -32.45 -6.00 1.71
CA VAL A 16 -30.99 -5.91 1.55
C VAL A 16 -30.60 -6.10 0.08
N LEU A 17 -29.81 -5.16 -0.42
CA LEU A 17 -29.09 -5.27 -1.69
C LEU A 17 -27.62 -5.55 -1.42
N VAL A 18 -27.08 -6.62 -2.01
CA VAL A 18 -25.64 -6.91 -2.01
C VAL A 18 -25.13 -6.74 -3.43
N ILE A 19 -24.13 -5.89 -3.61
CA ILE A 19 -23.54 -5.57 -4.92
C ILE A 19 -22.16 -6.23 -4.97
N GLY A 20 -21.97 -7.17 -5.88
CA GLY A 20 -20.78 -8.02 -5.98
C GLY A 20 -21.05 -9.43 -5.47
N GLY A 21 -21.02 -10.40 -6.39
CA GLY A 21 -21.35 -11.81 -6.23
C GLY A 21 -20.16 -12.73 -6.00
N GLY A 22 -19.02 -12.15 -5.64
CA GLY A 22 -17.84 -12.87 -5.18
C GLY A 22 -18.07 -13.54 -3.82
N PHE A 23 -16.99 -14.10 -3.28
CA PHE A 23 -17.03 -14.88 -2.03
C PHE A 23 -17.63 -14.11 -0.85
N GLY A 24 -17.22 -12.85 -0.65
CA GLY A 24 -17.75 -11.98 0.40
C GLY A 24 -19.24 -11.67 0.24
N GLY A 25 -19.70 -11.40 -1.00
CA GLY A 25 -21.11 -11.11 -1.26
C GLY A 25 -22.04 -12.31 -1.02
N LEU A 26 -21.62 -13.51 -1.42
CA LEU A 26 -22.33 -14.75 -1.08
C LEU A 26 -22.35 -14.99 0.43
N ALA A 27 -21.21 -14.82 1.11
CA ALA A 27 -21.14 -14.96 2.56
C ALA A 27 -22.06 -13.97 3.29
N ALA A 28 -22.10 -12.71 2.85
CA ALA A 28 -22.96 -11.67 3.42
C ALA A 28 -24.44 -12.00 3.21
N ALA A 29 -24.83 -12.37 1.99
CA ALA A 29 -26.22 -12.72 1.68
C ALA A 29 -26.70 -13.93 2.50
N ILE A 30 -25.87 -14.98 2.62
CA ILE A 30 -26.17 -16.14 3.45
C ILE A 30 -26.32 -15.73 4.91
N ARG A 31 -25.35 -14.96 5.45
CA ARG A 31 -25.35 -14.59 6.86
C ARG A 31 -26.53 -13.68 7.22
N VAL A 32 -26.88 -12.72 6.36
CA VAL A 32 -28.09 -11.91 6.53
C VAL A 32 -29.34 -12.79 6.57
N LYS A 33 -29.48 -13.77 5.66
CA LYS A 33 -30.62 -14.70 5.69
C LYS A 33 -30.67 -15.58 6.93
N GLU A 34 -29.52 -15.94 7.51
CA GLU A 34 -29.49 -16.67 8.79
C GLU A 34 -29.93 -15.81 9.97
N MET A 35 -29.62 -14.51 9.97
CA MET A 35 -29.97 -13.60 11.06
C MET A 35 -31.36 -12.97 10.92
N ALA A 36 -31.82 -12.76 9.68
CA ALA A 36 -33.13 -12.25 9.34
C ALA A 36 -33.78 -13.15 8.28
N PRO A 37 -34.33 -14.32 8.67
CA PRO A 37 -34.91 -15.30 7.74
C PRO A 37 -36.01 -14.75 6.83
N ASP A 38 -36.75 -13.75 7.29
CA ASP A 38 -37.84 -13.13 6.53
C ASP A 38 -37.38 -11.98 5.62
N ALA A 39 -36.15 -11.51 5.77
CA ALA A 39 -35.63 -10.43 4.93
C ALA A 39 -35.51 -10.89 3.48
N SER A 40 -35.97 -10.03 2.56
CA SER A 40 -35.74 -10.18 1.13
C SER A 40 -34.33 -9.68 0.79
N VAL A 41 -33.54 -10.52 0.13
CA VAL A 41 -32.14 -10.23 -0.22
C VAL A 41 -31.96 -10.38 -1.73
N THR A 42 -31.47 -9.33 -2.38
CA THR A 42 -31.02 -9.36 -3.77
C THR A 42 -29.50 -9.27 -3.81
N LEU A 43 -28.85 -10.24 -4.46
CA LEU A 43 -27.42 -10.24 -4.76
C LEU A 43 -27.24 -10.01 -6.25
N VAL A 44 -26.61 -8.91 -6.63
CA VAL A 44 -26.38 -8.51 -8.02
C VAL A 44 -24.89 -8.54 -8.34
N ASP A 45 -24.53 -9.03 -9.53
CA ASP A 45 -23.15 -9.07 -9.99
C ASP A 45 -23.06 -8.88 -11.51
N LYS A 46 -21.99 -8.20 -11.95
CA LYS A 46 -21.72 -8.00 -13.38
C LYS A 46 -21.18 -9.26 -14.06
N GLN A 47 -20.57 -10.15 -13.30
CA GLN A 47 -20.12 -11.46 -13.77
C GLN A 47 -21.20 -12.51 -13.48
N THR A 48 -20.79 -13.75 -13.21
CA THR A 48 -21.70 -14.85 -12.88
C THR A 48 -21.45 -15.26 -11.44
N ILE A 49 -22.43 -15.03 -10.58
CA ILE A 49 -22.40 -15.34 -9.15
C ILE A 49 -22.10 -16.83 -8.97
N GLY A 50 -21.10 -17.17 -8.16
CA GLY A 50 -20.63 -18.55 -7.97
C GLY A 50 -19.48 -18.97 -8.90
N TRP A 51 -19.14 -18.14 -9.89
CA TRP A 51 -18.05 -18.36 -10.85
C TRP A 51 -17.19 -17.11 -11.12
N GLY A 52 -17.61 -15.94 -10.65
CA GLY A 52 -16.89 -14.67 -10.77
C GLY A 52 -16.06 -14.31 -9.53
N GLY A 53 -15.35 -13.19 -9.63
CA GLY A 53 -14.49 -12.63 -8.59
C GLY A 53 -13.08 -13.23 -8.51
N LYS A 54 -12.32 -12.85 -7.47
CA LYS A 54 -10.93 -13.31 -7.23
C LYS A 54 -10.84 -14.72 -6.64
N ALA A 55 -11.82 -15.11 -5.83
CA ALA A 55 -11.74 -16.29 -4.97
C ALA A 55 -11.43 -17.58 -5.74
N ASN A 56 -12.10 -17.83 -6.87
CA ASN A 56 -11.92 -19.03 -7.68
C ASN A 56 -10.67 -19.03 -8.57
N LYS A 57 -9.87 -17.95 -8.53
CA LYS A 57 -8.60 -17.82 -9.27
C LYS A 57 -7.37 -17.82 -8.36
N GLY A 58 -7.54 -17.65 -7.05
CA GLY A 58 -6.48 -17.74 -6.05
C GLY A 58 -6.11 -19.18 -5.70
N ALA A 59 -5.19 -19.37 -4.74
CA ALA A 59 -4.76 -20.70 -4.30
C ALA A 59 -5.68 -21.37 -3.25
N GLY A 60 -6.75 -20.70 -2.83
CA GLY A 60 -7.67 -21.22 -1.81
C GLY A 60 -7.05 -21.32 -0.40
N VAL A 61 -6.17 -20.38 -0.04
CA VAL A 61 -5.49 -20.35 1.26
C VAL A 61 -6.21 -19.40 2.21
N LEU A 62 -6.30 -19.78 3.48
CA LEU A 62 -6.93 -19.03 4.56
C LEU A 62 -5.91 -18.90 5.69
N TRP A 63 -5.66 -17.69 6.21
CA TRP A 63 -5.00 -17.61 7.51
C TRP A 63 -6.00 -17.94 8.61
N VAL A 64 -5.53 -18.57 9.67
CA VAL A 64 -6.36 -18.91 10.81
C VAL A 64 -5.53 -18.96 12.08
N LEU A 65 -6.10 -18.49 13.18
CA LEU A 65 -5.60 -18.73 14.52
C LEU A 65 -6.34 -19.92 15.10
N SER A 66 -5.61 -21.01 15.35
CA SER A 66 -6.15 -22.13 16.10
C SER A 66 -6.46 -21.71 17.55
N PRO A 67 -7.34 -22.43 18.28
CA PRO A 67 -7.59 -22.15 19.69
C PRO A 67 -6.34 -22.27 20.58
N GLU A 68 -5.28 -22.92 20.09
CA GLU A 68 -3.98 -23.06 20.75
C GLU A 68 -3.00 -21.94 20.39
N ASP A 69 -3.28 -21.16 19.34
CA ASP A 69 -2.40 -20.10 18.87
C ASP A 69 -2.52 -18.85 19.76
N ASP A 70 -1.41 -18.13 19.92
CA ASP A 70 -1.36 -16.93 20.75
C ASP A 70 -1.88 -15.69 19.97
N LEU A 71 -3.10 -15.28 20.30
CA LEU A 71 -3.73 -14.09 19.73
C LEU A 71 -2.93 -12.81 20.01
N ASP A 72 -2.35 -12.67 21.20
CA ASP A 72 -1.58 -11.47 21.56
C ASP A 72 -0.29 -11.39 20.76
N ALA A 73 0.42 -12.51 20.61
CA ALA A 73 1.60 -12.60 19.76
C ALA A 73 1.29 -12.31 18.29
N PHE A 74 0.14 -12.78 17.78
CA PHE A 74 -0.30 -12.47 16.43
C PHE A 74 -0.56 -10.98 16.24
N VAL A 75 -1.30 -10.36 17.15
CA VAL A 75 -1.61 -8.93 17.09
C VAL A 75 -0.33 -8.10 17.23
N ASP A 76 0.57 -8.45 18.16
CA ASP A 76 1.86 -7.78 18.33
C ASP A 76 2.71 -7.85 17.06
N TYR A 77 2.84 -9.04 16.46
CA TYR A 77 3.57 -9.20 15.21
C TYR A 77 2.98 -8.34 14.09
N HIS A 78 1.66 -8.36 13.91
CA HIS A 78 1.00 -7.60 12.85
C HIS A 78 1.17 -6.09 13.04
N VAL A 79 1.03 -5.60 14.28
CA VAL A 79 1.18 -4.18 14.59
C VAL A 79 2.62 -3.72 14.38
N ASN A 80 3.62 -4.51 14.80
CA ASN A 80 5.02 -4.13 14.71
C ASN A 80 5.65 -4.35 13.34
N GLN A 81 5.28 -5.43 12.63
CA GLN A 81 6.00 -5.93 11.44
C GLN A 81 5.24 -5.79 10.13
N ILE A 82 3.90 -5.72 10.16
CA ILE A 82 3.07 -5.66 8.95
C ILE A 82 2.43 -4.28 8.82
N GLY A 83 1.53 -3.93 9.73
CA GLY A 83 0.76 -2.69 9.65
C GLY A 83 1.46 -1.47 10.25
N ILE A 84 2.61 -1.66 10.90
CA ILE A 84 3.52 -0.64 11.42
C ILE A 84 2.76 0.46 12.19
N PHE A 85 1.98 0.05 13.19
CA PHE A 85 1.18 0.90 14.07
C PHE A 85 0.05 1.71 13.42
N LEU A 86 -0.23 1.54 12.12
CA LEU A 86 -1.42 2.11 11.49
C LEU A 86 -2.65 1.19 11.58
N ASN A 87 -2.52 0.03 12.23
CA ASN A 87 -3.63 -0.88 12.45
C ASN A 87 -4.72 -0.24 13.33
N ASP A 88 -5.98 -0.44 12.97
CA ASP A 88 -7.05 -0.48 13.96
C ASP A 88 -6.88 -1.78 14.76
N GLN A 89 -6.26 -1.69 15.95
CA GLN A 89 -5.86 -2.86 16.72
C GLN A 89 -7.04 -3.62 17.33
N GLU A 90 -8.14 -2.93 17.62
CA GLU A 90 -9.36 -3.54 18.12
C GLU A 90 -10.00 -4.40 17.01
N LEU A 91 -10.11 -3.86 15.79
CA LEU A 91 -10.64 -4.62 14.66
C LEU A 91 -9.69 -5.76 14.25
N LEU A 92 -8.37 -5.53 14.21
CA LEU A 92 -7.38 -6.57 13.95
C LEU A 92 -7.53 -7.75 14.92
N ARG A 93 -7.56 -7.47 16.23
CA ARG A 93 -7.73 -8.48 17.27
C ARG A 93 -9.05 -9.24 17.10
N ALA A 94 -10.12 -8.53 16.78
CA ALA A 94 -11.44 -9.12 16.67
C ALA A 94 -11.57 -9.99 15.40
N MET A 95 -11.01 -9.56 14.26
CA MET A 95 -10.87 -10.40 13.06
C MET A 95 -10.04 -11.66 13.35
N ALA A 96 -8.92 -11.49 14.05
CA ALA A 96 -8.01 -12.57 14.42
C ALA A 96 -8.71 -13.64 15.28
N ALA A 97 -9.41 -13.21 16.33
CA ALA A 97 -10.17 -14.10 17.22
C ALA A 97 -11.31 -14.86 16.53
N GLU A 98 -11.92 -14.27 15.50
CA GLU A 98 -13.05 -14.88 14.77
C GLU A 98 -12.60 -15.81 13.64
N SER A 99 -11.32 -15.84 13.30
CA SER A 99 -10.81 -16.56 12.13
C SER A 99 -11.11 -18.06 12.15
N TRP A 100 -10.93 -18.73 13.29
CA TRP A 100 -11.25 -20.16 13.46
C TRP A 100 -12.72 -20.46 13.18
N GLY A 101 -13.62 -19.76 13.88
CA GLY A 101 -15.07 -19.91 13.70
C GLY A 101 -15.52 -19.57 12.29
N GLY A 102 -14.80 -18.67 11.60
CA GLY A 102 -14.98 -18.41 10.18
C GLY A 102 -14.76 -19.67 9.31
N VAL A 103 -13.65 -20.37 9.50
CA VAL A 103 -13.36 -21.60 8.73
C VAL A 103 -14.41 -22.69 9.03
N GLU A 104 -14.82 -22.83 10.28
CA GLU A 104 -15.90 -23.76 10.67
C GLU A 104 -17.22 -23.39 9.98
N LYS A 105 -17.54 -22.10 9.92
CA LYS A 105 -18.75 -21.61 9.25
C LYS A 105 -18.76 -21.90 7.75
N LEU A 106 -17.60 -21.82 7.08
CA LEU A 106 -17.47 -22.23 5.68
C LEU A 106 -17.78 -23.72 5.50
N ALA A 107 -17.26 -24.57 6.40
CA ALA A 107 -17.54 -26.00 6.39
C ALA A 107 -19.04 -26.28 6.60
N GLU A 108 -19.69 -25.56 7.52
CA GLU A 108 -21.15 -25.62 7.76
C GLU A 108 -21.95 -25.23 6.50
N TRP A 109 -21.47 -24.25 5.73
CA TRP A 109 -22.08 -23.85 4.45
C TRP A 109 -21.80 -24.82 3.30
N GLY A 110 -21.02 -25.87 3.54
CA GLY A 110 -20.71 -26.92 2.58
C GLY A 110 -19.45 -26.68 1.75
N VAL A 111 -18.63 -25.69 2.10
CA VAL A 111 -17.31 -25.51 1.49
C VAL A 111 -16.39 -26.65 1.95
N LYS A 112 -15.68 -27.26 1.00
CA LYS A 112 -14.70 -28.29 1.32
C LYS A 112 -13.44 -27.63 1.88
N VAL A 113 -13.26 -27.75 3.19
CA VAL A 113 -12.06 -27.33 3.93
C VAL A 113 -11.08 -28.49 4.10
N MET A 114 -9.80 -28.19 4.27
CA MET A 114 -8.75 -29.16 4.57
C MET A 114 -9.01 -29.80 5.93
N LYS A 115 -8.98 -31.15 5.99
CA LYS A 115 -9.29 -31.92 7.20
C LYS A 115 -8.35 -33.10 7.36
N THR A 116 -8.06 -33.45 8.60
CA THR A 116 -7.29 -34.64 8.98
C THR A 116 -8.12 -35.91 8.72
N PRO A 117 -7.52 -37.11 8.73
CA PRO A 117 -8.28 -38.36 8.63
C PRO A 117 -9.33 -38.55 9.73
N SER A 118 -9.14 -37.94 10.92
CA SER A 118 -10.13 -37.93 12.01
C SER A 118 -11.29 -36.94 11.79
N GLY A 119 -11.20 -36.06 10.80
CA GLY A 119 -12.26 -35.12 10.42
C GLY A 119 -12.16 -33.73 11.04
N GLU A 120 -11.11 -33.46 11.82
CA GLU A 120 -10.77 -32.14 12.36
C GLU A 120 -10.18 -31.23 11.27
N LEU A 121 -10.16 -29.91 11.50
CA LEU A 121 -9.47 -28.99 10.59
C LEU A 121 -7.97 -29.31 10.58
N ASP A 122 -7.43 -29.50 9.39
CA ASP A 122 -6.00 -29.69 9.20
C ASP A 122 -5.35 -28.35 8.87
N LEU A 123 -4.18 -28.10 9.44
CA LEU A 123 -3.52 -26.80 9.45
C LEU A 123 -2.05 -26.95 9.09
N ASP A 124 -1.55 -25.99 8.33
CA ASP A 124 -0.12 -25.82 8.08
C ASP A 124 0.41 -24.72 9.01
N ARG A 125 1.20 -25.10 10.03
CA ARG A 125 1.70 -24.17 11.07
C ARG A 125 2.90 -23.39 10.53
N LEU A 126 2.77 -22.07 10.46
CA LEU A 126 3.88 -21.21 10.03
C LEU A 126 4.85 -20.93 11.18
N PRO A 127 6.16 -20.76 10.90
CA PRO A 127 7.15 -20.34 11.90
C PRO A 127 6.83 -19.01 12.59
N SER A 128 5.95 -18.20 12.00
CA SER A 128 5.52 -16.91 12.50
C SER A 128 4.45 -16.99 13.61
N GLY A 129 3.96 -18.19 13.94
CA GLY A 129 3.08 -18.41 15.10
C GLY A 129 1.57 -18.44 14.78
N TRP A 130 1.19 -18.50 13.51
CA TRP A 130 -0.19 -18.74 13.09
C TRP A 130 -0.26 -19.81 12.01
N SER A 131 -1.48 -20.24 11.70
CA SER A 131 -1.73 -21.38 10.83
C SER A 131 -2.34 -20.98 9.49
N LEU A 132 -2.14 -21.84 8.49
CA LEU A 132 -2.87 -21.77 7.23
C LEU A 132 -3.84 -22.95 7.12
N ALA A 133 -5.07 -22.66 6.75
CA ALA A 133 -6.03 -23.64 6.26
C ALA A 133 -6.18 -23.51 4.73
N ALA A 134 -6.85 -24.47 4.11
CA ALA A 134 -7.10 -24.45 2.67
C ALA A 134 -8.52 -24.88 2.32
N VAL A 135 -8.99 -24.37 1.18
CA VAL A 135 -10.22 -24.75 0.47
C VAL A 135 -9.89 -25.04 -0.99
N ASP A 136 -10.69 -25.89 -1.64
CA ASP A 136 -10.56 -26.10 -3.09
C ASP A 136 -11.27 -24.98 -3.87
N LEU A 137 -10.92 -24.80 -5.15
CA LEU A 137 -11.33 -23.62 -5.93
C LEU A 137 -12.82 -23.60 -6.32
N ASP A 138 -13.54 -24.70 -6.10
CA ASP A 138 -14.99 -24.75 -6.31
C ASP A 138 -15.82 -24.34 -5.10
N MET A 139 -15.20 -23.78 -4.05
CA MET A 139 -15.86 -23.21 -2.85
C MET A 139 -17.05 -22.28 -3.12
N MET A 140 -17.06 -21.59 -4.26
CA MET A 140 -18.13 -20.67 -4.63
C MET A 140 -19.45 -21.39 -4.98
N ARG A 141 -19.37 -22.65 -5.46
CA ARG A 141 -20.54 -23.45 -5.85
C ARG A 141 -21.42 -23.85 -4.66
N PRO A 142 -20.90 -24.43 -3.56
CA PRO A 142 -21.72 -24.73 -2.38
C PRO A 142 -22.29 -23.45 -1.74
N LEU A 143 -21.54 -22.34 -1.73
CA LEU A 143 -22.04 -21.05 -1.25
C LEU A 143 -23.22 -20.55 -2.09
N ARG A 144 -23.10 -20.54 -3.43
CA ARG A 144 -24.22 -20.22 -4.32
C ARG A 144 -25.43 -21.10 -4.03
N ALA A 145 -25.24 -22.41 -3.92
CA ALA A 145 -26.32 -23.35 -3.63
C ALA A 145 -27.00 -23.07 -2.28
N LYS A 146 -26.23 -22.74 -1.24
CA LYS A 146 -26.76 -22.35 0.07
C LYS A 146 -27.55 -21.04 -0.02
N ALA A 147 -27.02 -20.01 -0.68
CA ALA A 147 -27.71 -18.74 -0.88
C ALA A 147 -29.05 -18.93 -1.60
N SER A 148 -29.08 -19.72 -2.68
CA SER A 148 -30.33 -20.05 -3.39
C SER A 148 -31.33 -20.80 -2.51
N ARG A 149 -30.88 -21.79 -1.70
CA ARG A 149 -31.76 -22.50 -0.76
C ARG A 149 -32.36 -21.59 0.32
N LEU A 150 -31.65 -20.53 0.69
CA LEU A 150 -32.13 -19.51 1.63
C LEU A 150 -33.04 -18.45 0.97
N GLY A 151 -33.32 -18.57 -0.34
CA GLY A 151 -34.19 -17.65 -1.05
C GLY A 151 -33.55 -16.32 -1.42
N VAL A 152 -32.21 -16.25 -1.50
CA VAL A 152 -31.51 -15.07 -2.05
C VAL A 152 -31.81 -14.97 -3.54
N ARG A 153 -32.26 -13.79 -4.00
CA ARG A 153 -32.45 -13.49 -5.42
C ARG A 153 -31.09 -13.19 -6.05
N LEU A 154 -30.66 -14.02 -6.98
CA LEU A 154 -29.39 -13.86 -7.69
C LEU A 154 -29.64 -13.18 -9.05
N VAL A 155 -28.98 -12.05 -9.29
CA VAL A 155 -29.06 -11.27 -10.52
C VAL A 155 -27.67 -11.23 -11.16
N ASP A 156 -27.49 -12.05 -12.19
CA ASP A 156 -26.25 -12.16 -12.95
C ASP A 156 -26.18 -11.09 -14.05
N LYS A 157 -24.97 -10.82 -14.57
CA LYS A 157 -24.74 -9.96 -15.75
C LYS A 157 -25.29 -8.54 -15.65
N THR A 158 -25.37 -7.98 -14.45
CA THR A 158 -25.82 -6.59 -14.27
C THR A 158 -24.70 -5.73 -13.70
N HIS A 159 -24.30 -4.70 -14.44
CA HIS A 159 -23.29 -3.74 -14.00
C HIS A 159 -23.97 -2.61 -13.23
N VAL A 160 -23.76 -2.58 -11.91
CA VAL A 160 -24.16 -1.45 -11.07
C VAL A 160 -23.12 -0.34 -11.17
N VAL A 161 -23.57 0.87 -11.50
CA VAL A 161 -22.70 2.03 -11.78
C VAL A 161 -22.83 3.12 -10.71
N GLU A 162 -24.06 3.43 -10.29
CA GLU A 162 -24.35 4.52 -9.36
C GLU A 162 -25.15 4.05 -8.14
N LEU A 163 -24.92 4.69 -7.00
CA LEU A 163 -25.75 4.52 -5.81
C LEU A 163 -26.89 5.55 -5.80
N LEU A 164 -28.08 5.10 -5.45
CA LEU A 164 -29.23 5.96 -5.25
C LEU A 164 -29.20 6.54 -3.84
N LYS A 165 -29.54 7.83 -3.70
CA LYS A 165 -29.57 8.52 -2.42
C LYS A 165 -30.83 9.34 -2.22
N ALA A 166 -31.30 9.37 -0.97
CA ALA A 166 -32.31 10.31 -0.47
C ALA A 166 -31.90 10.77 0.94
N ASP A 167 -32.03 12.05 1.24
CA ASP A 167 -31.71 12.64 2.55
C ASP A 167 -30.31 12.25 3.09
N GLY A 168 -29.32 12.17 2.19
CA GLY A 168 -27.94 11.80 2.52
C GLY A 168 -27.71 10.30 2.74
N ARG A 169 -28.76 9.47 2.78
CA ARG A 169 -28.70 8.00 2.94
C ARG A 169 -28.69 7.31 1.58
N VAL A 170 -27.98 6.18 1.45
CA VAL A 170 -28.12 5.28 0.31
C VAL A 170 -29.45 4.51 0.39
N THR A 171 -30.19 4.52 -0.71
CA THR A 171 -31.52 3.91 -0.83
C THR A 171 -31.55 2.78 -1.86
N GLY A 172 -30.41 2.45 -2.46
CA GLY A 172 -30.33 1.47 -3.53
C GLY A 172 -29.24 1.77 -4.54
N ALA A 173 -29.41 1.28 -5.76
CA ALA A 173 -28.43 1.45 -6.83
C ALA A 173 -29.07 1.40 -8.22
N ALA A 174 -28.33 1.87 -9.21
CA ALA A 174 -28.73 1.90 -10.61
C ALA A 174 -27.59 1.38 -11.50
N GLY A 175 -27.97 0.73 -12.58
CA GLY A 175 -27.06 0.04 -13.49
C GLY A 175 -27.77 -0.43 -14.74
N PHE A 176 -27.21 -1.42 -15.41
CA PHE A 176 -27.81 -2.00 -16.61
C PHE A 176 -27.39 -3.45 -16.82
N ASP A 177 -28.22 -4.18 -17.56
CA ASP A 177 -27.93 -5.55 -17.99
C ASP A 177 -26.87 -5.55 -19.10
N LEU A 178 -25.80 -6.31 -18.92
CA LEU A 178 -24.67 -6.38 -19.84
C LEU A 178 -24.96 -7.18 -21.12
N LEU A 179 -26.04 -7.98 -21.14
CA LEU A 179 -26.42 -8.79 -22.30
C LEU A 179 -27.30 -8.03 -23.28
N ASP A 180 -28.22 -7.20 -22.78
CA ASP A 180 -29.20 -6.52 -23.64
C ASP A 180 -29.40 -5.03 -23.35
N GLY A 181 -28.67 -4.46 -22.41
CA GLY A 181 -28.63 -3.02 -22.17
C GLY A 181 -29.90 -2.45 -21.52
N ARG A 182 -30.74 -3.28 -20.88
CA ARG A 182 -31.88 -2.78 -20.12
C ARG A 182 -31.43 -2.06 -18.85
N MET A 183 -32.08 -0.94 -18.54
CA MET A 183 -31.88 -0.22 -17.28
C MET A 183 -32.29 -1.10 -16.09
N ALA A 184 -31.48 -1.07 -15.04
CA ALA A 184 -31.62 -1.87 -13.84
C ALA A 184 -31.65 -0.96 -12.60
N VAL A 185 -32.78 -0.93 -11.88
CA VAL A 185 -32.97 -0.09 -10.68
C VAL A 185 -33.23 -0.98 -9.47
N PHE A 186 -32.43 -0.80 -8.42
CA PHE A 186 -32.55 -1.55 -7.18
C PHE A 186 -32.91 -0.61 -6.04
N ASN A 187 -34.05 -0.84 -5.38
CA ASN A 187 -34.44 -0.16 -4.15
C ASN A 187 -34.15 -1.05 -2.94
N ALA A 188 -33.49 -0.51 -1.92
CA ALA A 188 -33.15 -1.28 -0.72
C ALA A 188 -33.08 -0.46 0.56
N LYS A 189 -33.44 -1.09 1.69
CA LYS A 189 -33.29 -0.48 3.02
C LYS A 189 -31.82 -0.39 3.44
N ALA A 190 -31.03 -1.39 3.07
CA ALA A 190 -29.60 -1.47 3.32
C ALA A 190 -28.85 -2.00 2.08
N THR A 191 -27.68 -1.43 1.79
CA THR A 191 -26.84 -1.82 0.66
C THR A 191 -25.44 -2.22 1.14
N ILE A 192 -24.96 -3.37 0.70
CA ILE A 192 -23.60 -3.88 1.00
C ILE A 192 -22.78 -3.91 -0.30
N LEU A 193 -21.64 -3.24 -0.31
CA LEU A 193 -20.64 -3.32 -1.38
C LEU A 193 -19.68 -4.49 -1.09
N ALA A 194 -19.58 -5.38 -2.07
CA ALA A 194 -18.72 -6.57 -2.07
C ALA A 194 -18.11 -6.79 -3.48
N ASN A 195 -17.85 -5.70 -4.20
CA ASN A 195 -17.38 -5.69 -5.58
C ASN A 195 -15.88 -6.00 -5.74
N GLY A 196 -15.14 -6.05 -4.63
CA GLY A 196 -13.69 -6.07 -4.64
C GLY A 196 -13.09 -4.66 -4.67
N ASP A 197 -11.79 -4.64 -4.90
CA ASP A 197 -10.86 -3.52 -4.98
C ASP A 197 -10.77 -2.93 -6.41
N CYS A 198 -9.68 -2.23 -6.72
CA CYS A 198 -9.26 -1.88 -8.07
C CYS A 198 -7.86 -2.44 -8.37
N ASP A 199 -7.82 -3.41 -9.29
CA ASP A 199 -6.61 -4.07 -9.79
C ASP A 199 -6.08 -3.50 -11.12
N PHE A 200 -6.75 -2.45 -11.62
CA PHE A 200 -6.41 -1.75 -12.86
C PHE A 200 -6.39 -2.63 -14.12
N GLY A 201 -6.90 -3.87 -14.06
CA GLY A 201 -6.98 -4.75 -15.23
C GLY A 201 -5.63 -5.34 -15.69
N VAL A 202 -4.61 -5.40 -14.82
CA VAL A 202 -3.23 -5.75 -15.22
C VAL A 202 -2.96 -7.26 -15.10
N MET A 203 -2.96 -7.80 -13.88
CA MET A 203 -2.59 -9.21 -13.68
C MET A 203 -3.80 -10.13 -13.88
N ARG A 204 -3.95 -10.73 -15.07
CA ARG A 204 -5.12 -11.54 -15.48
C ARG A 204 -5.66 -12.54 -14.44
N MET A 205 -4.79 -13.18 -13.65
CA MET A 205 -5.20 -14.14 -12.61
C MET A 205 -5.96 -13.47 -11.45
N TRP A 206 -5.61 -12.23 -11.10
CA TRP A 206 -6.20 -11.48 -9.98
C TRP A 206 -7.06 -10.30 -10.41
N ALA A 207 -6.97 -9.92 -11.69
CA ALA A 207 -7.62 -8.75 -12.25
C ALA A 207 -9.11 -9.02 -12.56
N SER A 208 -9.98 -8.85 -11.57
CA SER A 208 -11.43 -9.07 -11.70
C SER A 208 -12.28 -7.92 -11.18
N ALA A 209 -11.67 -6.95 -10.50
CA ALA A 209 -12.30 -5.83 -9.82
C ALA A 209 -11.72 -4.51 -10.37
N THR A 210 -12.60 -3.68 -10.92
CA THR A 210 -12.23 -2.45 -11.63
C THR A 210 -12.52 -1.20 -10.83
N GLY A 211 -12.74 -1.34 -9.52
CA GLY A 211 -13.07 -0.22 -8.64
C GLY A 211 -14.48 0.34 -8.74
N ASP A 212 -15.43 -0.37 -9.38
CA ASP A 212 -16.80 0.14 -9.59
C ASP A 212 -17.49 0.52 -8.26
N GLY A 213 -17.39 -0.37 -7.26
CA GLY A 213 -17.96 -0.12 -5.93
C GLY A 213 -17.26 1.04 -5.19
N ILE A 214 -15.95 1.23 -5.43
CA ILE A 214 -15.18 2.34 -4.87
C ILE A 214 -15.65 3.66 -5.49
N ALA A 215 -15.81 3.69 -6.82
CA ALA A 215 -16.30 4.86 -7.54
C ALA A 215 -17.72 5.24 -7.11
N ALA A 216 -18.63 4.26 -7.04
CA ALA A 216 -20.00 4.47 -6.61
C ALA A 216 -20.07 4.98 -5.15
N ALA A 217 -19.25 4.43 -4.25
CA ALA A 217 -19.13 4.91 -2.87
C ALA A 217 -18.59 6.35 -2.81
N TYR A 218 -17.53 6.67 -3.57
CA TYR A 218 -16.96 8.02 -3.63
C TYR A 218 -17.97 9.04 -4.13
N HIS A 219 -18.71 8.72 -5.21
CA HIS A 219 -19.74 9.59 -5.76
C HIS A 219 -20.91 9.79 -4.80
N ALA A 220 -21.26 8.76 -4.02
CA ALA A 220 -22.20 8.84 -2.91
C ALA A 220 -21.70 9.67 -1.71
N GLY A 221 -20.41 10.04 -1.68
CA GLY A 221 -19.80 10.84 -0.62
C GLY A 221 -19.21 10.02 0.52
N ALA A 222 -18.98 8.72 0.31
CA ALA A 222 -18.23 7.92 1.26
C ALA A 222 -16.79 8.41 1.34
N GLU A 223 -16.23 8.38 2.54
CA GLU A 223 -14.82 8.65 2.74
C GLU A 223 -14.01 7.42 2.35
N MET A 224 -12.81 7.70 1.86
CA MET A 224 -11.78 6.71 1.57
C MET A 224 -10.69 6.84 2.61
N ARG A 225 -10.07 5.73 3.01
CA ARG A 225 -9.01 5.68 4.01
C ARG A 225 -7.85 4.82 3.51
N ASN A 226 -6.62 5.29 3.76
CA ASN A 226 -5.37 4.55 3.55
C ASN A 226 -5.14 4.08 2.10
N ALA A 227 -5.60 4.85 1.11
CA ALA A 227 -5.51 4.50 -0.30
C ALA A 227 -4.06 4.39 -0.84
N GLU A 228 -3.09 5.01 -0.18
CA GLU A 228 -1.68 5.02 -0.55
C GLU A 228 -0.99 3.66 -0.45
N PHE A 229 -1.62 2.69 0.23
CA PHE A 229 -1.16 1.31 0.35
C PHE A 229 -1.76 0.40 -0.72
N GLY A 230 -2.56 0.90 -1.67
CA GLY A 230 -3.30 0.05 -2.62
C GLY A 230 -2.51 -0.59 -3.76
N ASN A 231 -1.17 -0.55 -3.78
CA ASN A 231 -0.38 -1.07 -4.91
C ASN A 231 0.50 -2.24 -4.46
N PHE A 232 0.28 -3.40 -5.07
CA PHE A 232 1.02 -4.64 -4.82
C PHE A 232 1.84 -5.07 -6.04
N TYR A 233 3.05 -5.56 -5.78
CA TYR A 233 3.90 -6.22 -6.77
C TYR A 233 4.30 -7.61 -6.26
N ASP A 234 4.19 -8.61 -7.14
CA ASP A 234 4.66 -9.97 -6.86
C ASP A 234 5.82 -10.37 -7.78
N VAL A 235 6.54 -11.43 -7.41
CA VAL A 235 7.50 -12.06 -8.30
C VAL A 235 6.79 -13.08 -9.17
N VAL A 236 6.80 -12.84 -10.47
CA VAL A 236 6.18 -13.68 -11.47
C VAL A 236 7.21 -14.39 -12.33
N ASN A 237 6.84 -15.57 -12.84
CA ASN A 237 7.53 -16.13 -14.00
C ASN A 237 7.25 -15.22 -15.20
N LYS A 238 8.28 -14.60 -15.77
CA LYS A 238 8.15 -13.62 -16.87
C LYS A 238 7.47 -14.21 -18.11
N GLY A 239 7.67 -15.50 -18.38
CA GLY A 239 7.07 -16.16 -19.54
C GLY A 239 5.55 -16.33 -19.40
N THR A 240 5.06 -16.68 -18.21
CA THR A 240 3.63 -16.96 -17.99
C THR A 240 2.87 -15.80 -17.37
N GLY A 241 3.56 -14.85 -16.73
CA GLY A 241 2.97 -13.79 -15.91
C GLY A 241 2.34 -14.30 -14.60
N ILE A 242 2.55 -15.57 -14.26
CA ILE A 242 1.95 -16.20 -13.07
C ILE A 242 2.86 -15.97 -11.86
N PRO A 243 2.33 -15.50 -10.72
CA PRO A 243 3.05 -15.43 -9.46
C PRO A 243 3.57 -16.78 -9.00
N VAL A 244 4.82 -16.84 -8.55
CA VAL A 244 5.37 -18.04 -7.90
C VAL A 244 5.39 -17.80 -6.40
N VAL A 245 4.48 -18.46 -5.70
CA VAL A 245 4.32 -18.36 -4.24
C VAL A 245 5.67 -18.60 -3.56
N PHE A 246 6.19 -17.65 -2.78
CA PHE A 246 7.52 -17.71 -2.15
C PHE A 246 8.72 -17.85 -3.11
N GLY A 247 8.53 -17.67 -4.42
CA GLY A 247 9.60 -17.69 -5.41
C GLY A 247 10.67 -16.63 -5.17
N PHE A 248 10.30 -15.53 -4.51
CA PHE A 248 11.21 -14.46 -4.09
C PHE A 248 12.34 -14.92 -3.14
N ARG A 249 12.26 -16.12 -2.56
CA ARG A 249 13.30 -16.70 -1.69
C ARG A 249 14.51 -17.25 -2.44
N HIS A 250 14.37 -17.51 -3.75
CA HIS A 250 15.38 -18.20 -4.57
C HIS A 250 15.65 -17.46 -5.88
N LEU A 251 15.99 -16.18 -5.74
CA LEU A 251 16.30 -15.31 -6.87
C LEU A 251 17.80 -15.16 -7.10
N TYR A 252 18.16 -15.09 -8.38
CA TYR A 252 19.53 -14.97 -8.87
C TYR A 252 19.61 -13.91 -9.96
N ASN A 253 20.74 -13.21 -10.05
CA ASN A 253 21.00 -12.27 -11.15
C ASN A 253 21.72 -12.93 -12.34
N ALA A 254 22.00 -12.18 -13.40
CA ALA A 254 22.64 -12.70 -14.61
C ALA A 254 24.07 -13.21 -14.41
N ARG A 255 24.71 -12.85 -13.29
CA ARG A 255 26.05 -13.33 -12.90
C ARG A 255 25.99 -14.61 -12.06
N GLY A 256 24.79 -15.11 -11.75
CA GLY A 256 24.56 -16.27 -10.89
C GLY A 256 24.66 -15.95 -9.40
N GLU A 257 24.69 -14.68 -9.01
CA GLU A 257 24.71 -14.27 -7.60
C GLU A 257 23.30 -14.38 -7.01
N GLN A 258 23.17 -14.95 -5.81
CA GLN A 258 21.90 -15.05 -5.11
C GLN A 258 21.50 -13.69 -4.55
N ILE A 259 20.34 -13.16 -4.95
CA ILE A 259 19.89 -11.81 -4.57
C ILE A 259 18.91 -11.82 -3.40
N SER A 260 18.21 -12.93 -3.16
CA SER A 260 17.21 -13.03 -2.09
C SER A 260 17.79 -12.73 -0.71
N SER A 261 18.93 -13.33 -0.37
CA SER A 261 19.64 -13.11 0.90
C SER A 261 20.32 -11.73 1.00
N ARG A 262 20.55 -11.06 -0.14
CA ARG A 262 21.13 -9.72 -0.18
C ARG A 262 20.12 -8.64 0.22
N TYR A 263 18.85 -8.84 -0.10
CA TYR A 263 17.80 -7.83 0.08
C TYR A 263 16.75 -8.21 1.13
N MET A 264 16.84 -9.39 1.74
CA MET A 264 15.93 -9.83 2.80
C MET A 264 16.69 -10.22 4.05
N GLU A 265 16.20 -9.76 5.20
CA GLU A 265 16.70 -10.16 6.51
C GLU A 265 15.78 -11.22 7.10
N GLY A 266 16.32 -12.43 7.31
CA GLY A 266 15.60 -13.53 7.94
C GLY A 266 14.34 -14.01 7.18
N PRO A 267 13.54 -14.89 7.82
CA PRO A 267 12.30 -15.38 7.24
C PRO A 267 11.25 -14.27 7.11
N GLN A 268 10.59 -14.21 5.96
CA GLN A 268 9.53 -13.25 5.66
C GLN A 268 8.17 -13.97 5.53
N PRO A 269 7.08 -13.43 6.13
CA PRO A 269 5.75 -14.06 6.09
C PRO A 269 5.16 -14.05 4.68
N ASP A 270 5.44 -12.98 3.94
CA ASP A 270 5.23 -12.87 2.50
C ASP A 270 6.22 -11.87 1.91
N ILE A 271 6.14 -11.65 0.60
CA ILE A 271 7.06 -10.79 -0.16
C ILE A 271 7.27 -9.42 0.52
N PRO A 272 8.52 -9.04 0.86
CA PRO A 272 8.81 -7.72 1.42
C PRO A 272 9.06 -6.69 0.31
N ILE A 273 8.79 -5.42 0.59
CA ILE A 273 9.17 -4.31 -0.29
C ILE A 273 10.67 -4.32 -0.68
N SER A 274 11.54 -4.78 0.23
CA SER A 274 12.98 -4.77 0.03
C SER A 274 13.43 -5.66 -1.14
N ILE A 275 12.75 -6.79 -1.40
CA ILE A 275 13.09 -7.63 -2.56
C ILE A 275 12.61 -7.00 -3.86
N ILE A 276 11.47 -6.30 -3.85
CA ILE A 276 10.95 -5.57 -5.01
C ILE A 276 11.94 -4.48 -5.44
N LEU A 277 12.36 -3.64 -4.49
CA LEU A 277 13.35 -2.59 -4.73
C LEU A 277 14.73 -3.17 -5.07
N GLY A 278 15.10 -4.30 -4.46
CA GLY A 278 16.32 -5.03 -4.77
C GLY A 278 16.35 -5.54 -6.21
N MET A 279 15.26 -6.13 -6.69
CA MET A 279 15.12 -6.58 -8.08
C MET A 279 15.24 -5.41 -9.06
N GLU A 280 14.56 -4.28 -8.79
CA GLU A 280 14.69 -3.07 -9.63
C GLU A 280 16.15 -2.59 -9.68
N ARG A 281 16.82 -2.52 -8.52
CA ARG A 281 18.22 -2.11 -8.40
C ARG A 281 19.16 -3.00 -9.20
N GLU A 282 19.03 -4.32 -9.10
CA GLU A 282 19.86 -5.26 -9.87
C GLU A 282 19.76 -5.01 -11.38
N VAL A 283 18.55 -4.78 -11.89
CA VAL A 283 18.30 -4.48 -13.31
C VAL A 283 18.91 -3.14 -13.69
N LEU A 284 18.67 -2.08 -12.91
CA LEU A 284 19.19 -0.74 -13.17
C LEU A 284 20.72 -0.68 -13.13
N GLU A 285 21.36 -1.48 -12.28
CA GLU A 285 22.82 -1.58 -12.18
C GLU A 285 23.43 -2.58 -13.20
N GLY A 286 22.67 -3.00 -14.21
CA GLY A 286 23.14 -3.82 -15.33
C GLY A 286 23.43 -5.28 -14.97
N ARG A 287 22.83 -5.79 -13.88
CA ARG A 287 22.94 -7.20 -13.44
C ARG A 287 21.73 -8.05 -13.79
N GLY A 288 20.72 -7.47 -14.46
CA GLY A 288 19.63 -8.23 -15.08
C GLY A 288 20.09 -9.02 -16.31
N PRO A 289 19.25 -9.96 -16.82
CA PRO A 289 17.94 -10.37 -16.30
C PRO A 289 18.05 -11.13 -14.96
N LEU A 290 16.91 -11.28 -14.29
CA LEU A 290 16.80 -12.00 -13.02
C LEU A 290 16.17 -13.37 -13.25
N TYR A 291 16.55 -14.33 -12.43
CA TYR A 291 16.11 -15.72 -12.53
C TYR A 291 15.59 -16.22 -11.19
N MET A 292 14.63 -17.13 -11.25
CA MET A 292 14.15 -17.89 -10.11
C MET A 292 14.51 -19.36 -10.31
N ASP A 293 15.05 -20.00 -9.26
CA ASP A 293 15.32 -21.43 -9.25
C ASP A 293 14.12 -22.20 -8.70
N LEU A 294 13.39 -22.90 -9.58
CA LEU A 294 12.17 -23.62 -9.22
C LEU A 294 12.47 -24.90 -8.43
N GLU A 295 13.64 -25.51 -8.63
CA GLU A 295 14.01 -26.75 -7.94
C GLU A 295 14.36 -26.46 -6.46
N GLU A 296 15.11 -25.39 -6.20
CA GLU A 296 15.35 -24.92 -4.83
C GLU A 296 14.06 -24.45 -4.15
N HIS A 297 13.21 -23.76 -4.91
CA HIS A 297 11.90 -23.35 -4.43
C HIS A 297 11.05 -24.55 -3.99
N GLU A 298 10.87 -25.55 -4.85
CA GLU A 298 10.09 -26.75 -4.53
C GLU A 298 10.62 -27.49 -3.28
N LYS A 299 11.95 -27.64 -3.17
CA LYS A 299 12.58 -28.25 -1.98
C LYS A 299 12.32 -27.43 -0.71
N SER A 300 12.23 -26.11 -0.81
CA SER A 300 11.99 -25.23 0.34
C SER A 300 10.55 -25.25 0.87
N MET A 301 9.60 -25.77 0.08
CA MET A 301 8.18 -25.84 0.46
C MET A 301 7.84 -27.05 1.34
N GLY A 302 8.75 -28.02 1.48
CA GLY A 302 8.57 -29.23 2.30
C GLY A 302 7.59 -30.27 1.72
N ASP A 303 7.44 -31.38 2.45
CA ASP A 303 6.66 -32.56 2.00
C ASP A 303 5.24 -32.67 2.59
N GLY A 304 4.78 -31.67 3.37
CA GLY A 304 3.48 -31.66 4.05
C GLY A 304 2.59 -30.44 3.73
N GLY A 305 1.48 -30.28 4.46
CA GLY A 305 0.68 -29.06 4.50
C GLY A 305 -0.25 -28.80 3.32
N ILE A 306 -0.72 -27.55 3.21
CA ILE A 306 -1.73 -27.11 2.23
C ILE A 306 -1.33 -27.41 0.78
N PHE A 307 -0.03 -27.46 0.49
CA PHE A 307 0.51 -27.66 -0.85
C PHE A 307 0.40 -29.11 -1.35
N LYS A 308 0.27 -30.10 -0.45
CA LYS A 308 0.13 -31.51 -0.81
C LYS A 308 -1.31 -32.02 -0.70
N TRP A 309 -2.22 -31.27 -0.09
CA TRP A 309 -3.64 -31.61 -0.04
C TRP A 309 -4.23 -31.77 -1.45
N ASN A 310 -5.00 -32.84 -1.67
CA ASN A 310 -5.55 -33.15 -2.98
C ASN A 310 -6.69 -32.20 -3.37
N ARG A 311 -6.32 -31.14 -4.11
CA ARG A 311 -7.19 -30.11 -4.67
C ARG A 311 -7.38 -30.30 -6.19
N PRO A 312 -8.30 -31.18 -6.63
CA PRO A 312 -8.48 -31.47 -8.05
C PRO A 312 -8.79 -30.24 -8.91
N ARG A 313 -9.51 -29.24 -8.37
CA ARG A 313 -9.83 -28.02 -9.15
C ARG A 313 -8.62 -27.13 -9.32
N LEU A 314 -7.83 -26.95 -8.25
CA LEU A 314 -6.56 -26.25 -8.33
C LEU A 314 -5.58 -26.94 -9.29
N LYS A 315 -5.45 -28.27 -9.21
CA LYS A 315 -4.60 -29.06 -10.13
C LYS A 315 -5.04 -28.91 -11.58
N ALA A 316 -6.35 -28.91 -11.85
CA ALA A 316 -6.88 -28.71 -13.19
C ALA A 316 -6.59 -27.31 -13.73
N LEU A 317 -6.69 -26.26 -12.90
CA LEU A 317 -6.34 -24.89 -13.28
C LEU A 317 -4.87 -24.79 -13.71
N PHE A 318 -3.94 -25.26 -12.87
CA PHE A 318 -2.51 -25.19 -13.20
C PHE A 318 -2.14 -26.07 -14.40
N ALA A 319 -2.78 -27.23 -14.58
CA ALA A 319 -2.58 -28.04 -15.78
C ALA A 319 -2.98 -27.31 -17.08
N ILE A 320 -4.03 -26.48 -17.04
CA ILE A 320 -4.44 -25.64 -18.17
C ILE A 320 -3.38 -24.55 -18.43
N GLU A 321 -2.90 -23.90 -17.37
CA GLU A 321 -1.87 -22.86 -17.50
C GLU A 321 -0.55 -23.43 -18.03
N ASP A 322 -0.11 -24.59 -17.53
CA ASP A 322 1.07 -25.31 -18.03
C ASP A 322 0.92 -25.70 -19.50
N ALA A 323 -0.27 -26.17 -19.91
CA ALA A 323 -0.54 -26.52 -21.30
C ALA A 323 -0.46 -25.30 -22.21
N LYS A 324 -1.00 -24.15 -21.80
CA LYS A 324 -0.90 -22.88 -22.55
C LYS A 324 0.55 -22.40 -22.65
N ALA A 325 1.31 -22.48 -21.55
CA ALA A 325 2.72 -22.10 -21.54
C ALA A 325 3.51 -22.91 -22.56
N ARG A 326 3.30 -24.24 -22.62
CA ARG A 326 3.92 -25.12 -23.63
C ARG A 326 3.53 -24.77 -25.06
N GLN A 327 2.26 -24.42 -25.30
CA GLN A 327 1.80 -23.97 -26.63
C GLN A 327 2.50 -22.67 -27.08
N CYS A 328 2.87 -21.81 -26.14
CA CYS A 328 3.61 -20.57 -26.40
C CYS A 328 5.13 -20.77 -26.48
N GLY A 329 5.63 -22.02 -26.49
CA GLY A 329 7.06 -22.32 -26.58
C GLY A 329 7.83 -22.12 -25.27
N LEU A 330 7.14 -22.13 -24.12
CA LEU A 330 7.75 -22.06 -22.79
C LEU A 330 7.81 -23.47 -22.18
N PRO A 331 8.85 -24.28 -22.45
CA PRO A 331 8.99 -25.60 -21.83
C PRO A 331 9.23 -25.46 -20.31
N PRO A 332 8.89 -26.49 -19.51
CA PRO A 332 9.29 -26.54 -18.10
C PRO A 332 10.81 -26.36 -17.99
N ALA A 333 11.24 -25.34 -17.26
CA ALA A 333 12.65 -25.03 -17.04
C ALA A 333 12.93 -25.00 -15.53
N LYS A 334 14.07 -25.56 -15.12
CA LYS A 334 14.51 -25.51 -13.71
C LYS A 334 14.75 -24.08 -13.23
N ARG A 335 15.21 -23.22 -14.15
CA ARG A 335 15.36 -21.78 -13.93
C ARG A 335 14.49 -21.03 -14.92
N VAL A 336 13.68 -20.11 -14.39
CA VAL A 336 12.80 -19.26 -15.18
C VAL A 336 13.21 -17.80 -14.98
N GLU A 337 13.08 -16.99 -16.04
CA GLU A 337 13.29 -15.56 -15.89
C GLU A 337 12.20 -14.99 -14.97
N ALA A 338 12.60 -14.24 -13.96
CA ALA A 338 11.72 -13.61 -12.99
C ALA A 338 11.46 -12.15 -13.38
N ALA A 339 10.23 -11.70 -13.20
CA ALA A 339 9.84 -10.31 -13.37
C ALA A 339 8.96 -9.86 -12.21
N LEU A 340 8.71 -8.56 -12.12
CA LEU A 340 7.74 -7.99 -11.21
C LEU A 340 6.38 -7.94 -11.91
N GLY A 341 5.37 -8.57 -11.30
CA GLY A 341 3.99 -8.50 -11.74
C GLY A 341 3.21 -7.51 -10.89
N PHE A 342 2.62 -6.49 -11.51
CA PHE A 342 1.74 -5.55 -10.83
C PHE A 342 0.33 -6.13 -10.72
N THR A 343 -0.20 -6.19 -9.49
CA THR A 343 -1.56 -6.67 -9.25
C THR A 343 -2.54 -5.53 -9.13
N GLY A 344 -2.18 -4.47 -8.39
CA GLY A 344 -3.13 -3.43 -7.95
C GLY A 344 -4.14 -3.99 -6.94
N GLU A 345 -4.27 -3.33 -5.81
CA GLU A 345 -5.06 -3.80 -4.66
C GLU A 345 -5.71 -2.59 -3.92
N LEU A 346 -6.18 -1.59 -4.68
CA LEU A 346 -6.71 -0.36 -4.09
C LEU A 346 -8.09 -0.61 -3.47
N SER A 347 -8.16 -0.54 -2.13
CA SER A 347 -9.31 -1.01 -1.34
C SER A 347 -9.81 -0.02 -0.28
N PRO A 348 -10.09 1.25 -0.65
CA PRO A 348 -9.98 2.33 0.30
C PRO A 348 -11.30 2.70 0.97
N VAL A 349 -12.44 2.07 0.67
CA VAL A 349 -13.74 2.50 1.22
C VAL A 349 -13.73 2.42 2.75
N ARG A 350 -13.82 3.59 3.41
CA ARG A 350 -13.70 3.69 4.85
C ARG A 350 -14.89 3.00 5.52
N VAL A 351 -14.59 2.14 6.50
CA VAL A 351 -15.60 1.47 7.31
C VAL A 351 -15.28 1.49 8.81
N ASP A 352 -16.34 1.41 9.64
CA ASP A 352 -16.25 1.17 11.09
C ASP A 352 -16.13 -0.33 11.43
N HIS A 353 -16.14 -0.70 12.71
CA HIS A 353 -16.01 -2.09 13.17
C HIS A 353 -17.19 -3.00 12.79
N ASP A 354 -18.34 -2.39 12.47
CA ASP A 354 -19.56 -3.04 11.98
C ASP A 354 -19.61 -3.07 10.44
N MET A 355 -18.52 -2.68 9.78
CA MET A 355 -18.36 -2.53 8.33
C MET A 355 -19.28 -1.47 7.69
N ARG A 356 -19.82 -0.51 8.48
CA ARG A 356 -20.60 0.61 7.96
C ARG A 356 -19.68 1.63 7.32
N THR A 357 -20.06 2.16 6.16
CA THR A 357 -19.38 3.31 5.58
C THR A 357 -19.78 4.61 6.28
N THR A 358 -19.12 5.73 5.93
CA THR A 358 -19.52 7.06 6.41
C THR A 358 -20.84 7.55 5.82
N VAL A 359 -21.41 6.85 4.81
CA VAL A 359 -22.72 7.16 4.24
C VAL A 359 -23.77 6.25 4.87
N PRO A 360 -24.81 6.80 5.52
CA PRO A 360 -25.88 5.99 6.10
C PRO A 360 -26.53 5.06 5.07
N GLY A 361 -26.86 3.84 5.48
CA GLY A 361 -27.49 2.84 4.61
C GLY A 361 -26.52 2.04 3.72
N LEU A 362 -25.22 2.34 3.79
CA LEU A 362 -24.18 1.69 3.01
C LEU A 362 -23.13 1.02 3.89
N TRP A 363 -22.82 -0.23 3.55
CA TRP A 363 -21.74 -1.03 4.11
C TRP A 363 -20.76 -1.42 3.01
N ALA A 364 -19.52 -1.72 3.37
CA ALA A 364 -18.52 -2.26 2.45
C ALA A 364 -17.73 -3.38 3.14
N ILE A 365 -17.47 -4.47 2.41
CA ILE A 365 -16.78 -5.64 2.93
C ILE A 365 -15.74 -6.16 1.92
N GLY A 366 -14.88 -7.08 2.38
CA GLY A 366 -13.88 -7.69 1.52
C GLY A 366 -12.89 -6.66 0.99
N ASP A 367 -12.41 -6.88 -0.23
CA ASP A 367 -11.35 -6.03 -0.80
C ASP A 367 -11.88 -4.66 -1.25
N THR A 368 -13.18 -4.38 -1.12
CA THR A 368 -13.70 -3.02 -1.29
C THR A 368 -13.23 -2.08 -0.15
N SER A 369 -12.98 -2.63 1.04
CA SER A 369 -12.72 -1.86 2.27
C SER A 369 -11.56 -2.41 3.10
N TYR A 370 -10.62 -3.16 2.51
CA TYR A 370 -9.49 -3.71 3.26
C TYR A 370 -8.61 -2.60 3.86
N ALA A 371 -8.00 -1.75 3.03
CA ALA A 371 -7.27 -0.58 3.52
C ALA A 371 -8.20 0.39 4.26
N GLY A 372 -9.43 0.53 3.74
CA GLY A 372 -10.46 1.39 4.31
C GLY A 372 -10.93 1.00 5.72
N SER A 373 -10.77 -0.25 6.14
CA SER A 373 -11.04 -0.73 7.51
C SER A 373 -9.87 -0.50 8.48
N ALA A 374 -8.69 -0.19 7.94
CA ALA A 374 -7.43 -0.01 8.65
C ALA A 374 -6.98 -1.20 9.53
N TRP A 375 -7.66 -2.35 9.56
CA TRP A 375 -7.26 -3.46 10.44
C TRP A 375 -5.86 -3.99 10.10
N ALA A 376 -5.48 -3.96 8.83
CA ALA A 376 -4.18 -4.43 8.34
C ALA A 376 -3.05 -3.38 8.44
N GLY A 377 -3.39 -2.10 8.66
CA GLY A 377 -2.43 -1.00 8.79
C GLY A 377 -1.74 -0.60 7.49
N ALA A 378 -0.44 -0.33 7.54
CA ALA A 378 0.41 0.17 6.44
C ALA A 378 0.75 -0.87 5.35
N THR A 379 -0.20 -1.71 4.99
CA THR A 379 -0.02 -2.83 4.05
C THR A 379 -1.11 -2.80 2.99
N GLU A 380 -0.79 -3.32 1.82
CA GLU A 380 -1.69 -3.47 0.69
C GLU A 380 -2.83 -4.45 0.96
N ALA A 381 -3.89 -4.37 0.15
CA ALA A 381 -4.93 -5.39 0.21
C ALA A 381 -4.36 -6.77 -0.16
N PRO A 382 -5.09 -7.85 0.17
CA PRO A 382 -4.58 -9.20 0.13
C PRO A 382 -3.82 -9.59 -1.15
N PRO A 383 -2.68 -10.28 -1.05
CA PRO A 383 -2.22 -10.99 0.15
C PRO A 383 -1.57 -10.10 1.23
N GLY A 384 -1.28 -8.82 1.00
CA GLY A 384 -1.14 -7.81 2.07
C GLY A 384 -0.13 -8.12 3.18
N ARG A 385 0.99 -8.78 2.86
CA ARG A 385 1.96 -9.42 3.79
C ARG A 385 1.41 -10.44 4.80
N LEU A 386 0.15 -10.86 4.66
CA LEU A 386 -0.49 -11.94 5.41
C LEU A 386 -1.10 -12.95 4.45
N ARG A 387 -0.39 -14.05 4.17
CA ARG A 387 -0.88 -15.10 3.28
C ARG A 387 -2.25 -15.62 3.72
N GLY A 388 -3.20 -15.69 2.78
CA GLY A 388 -4.56 -16.16 3.03
C GLY A 388 -5.53 -15.08 3.52
N SER A 389 -5.13 -13.80 3.46
CA SER A 389 -5.93 -12.67 3.95
C SER A 389 -7.16 -12.33 3.12
N GLY A 390 -7.15 -12.60 1.81
CA GLY A 390 -8.26 -12.23 0.90
C GLY A 390 -9.58 -12.88 1.27
N LEU A 391 -9.60 -14.22 1.24
CA LEU A 391 -10.79 -15.00 1.55
C LEU A 391 -11.26 -14.75 2.99
N MET A 392 -10.33 -14.65 3.94
CA MET A 392 -10.67 -14.40 5.34
C MET A 392 -11.22 -13.00 5.57
N ASN A 393 -10.64 -11.97 4.96
CA ASN A 393 -11.17 -10.61 5.04
C ASN A 393 -12.58 -10.52 4.44
N ALA A 394 -12.81 -11.17 3.30
CA ALA A 394 -14.13 -11.25 2.69
C ALA A 394 -15.16 -11.98 3.58
N LEU A 395 -14.79 -13.09 4.22
CA LEU A 395 -15.66 -13.82 5.14
C LEU A 395 -15.95 -13.02 6.40
N LEU A 396 -14.91 -12.60 7.11
CA LEU A 396 -15.04 -11.96 8.42
C LEU A 396 -15.72 -10.60 8.29
N GLY A 397 -15.42 -9.84 7.23
CA GLY A 397 -16.16 -8.62 6.88
C GLY A 397 -17.66 -8.90 6.68
N ALA A 398 -18.02 -9.97 5.96
CA ALA A 398 -19.42 -10.37 5.80
C ALA A 398 -20.09 -10.77 7.13
N LEU A 399 -19.39 -11.54 7.98
CA LEU A 399 -19.90 -11.95 9.29
C LEU A 399 -20.10 -10.76 10.24
N ARG A 400 -19.22 -9.75 10.17
CA ARG A 400 -19.30 -8.50 10.94
C ARG A 400 -20.38 -7.54 10.46
N ALA A 401 -20.58 -7.44 9.14
CA ALA A 401 -21.60 -6.55 8.58
C ALA A 401 -23.03 -7.05 8.88
N ALA A 402 -23.26 -8.37 8.87
CA ALA A 402 -24.61 -8.93 8.92
C ALA A 402 -25.44 -8.55 10.16
N PRO A 403 -24.90 -8.52 11.41
CA PRO A 403 -25.64 -8.05 12.57
C PRO A 403 -26.14 -6.61 12.44
N SER A 404 -25.28 -5.69 12.00
CA SER A 404 -25.59 -4.27 11.89
C SER A 404 -26.57 -3.99 10.74
N VAL A 405 -26.42 -4.68 9.62
CA VAL A 405 -27.37 -4.65 8.50
C VAL A 405 -28.74 -5.15 8.96
N SER A 406 -28.80 -6.35 9.55
CA SER A 406 -30.06 -6.99 9.98
C SER A 406 -30.79 -6.16 11.04
N GLY A 407 -30.06 -5.60 12.01
CA GLY A 407 -30.62 -4.75 13.05
C GLY A 407 -31.17 -3.41 12.55
N SER A 408 -30.79 -2.97 11.35
CA SER A 408 -31.28 -1.72 10.73
C SER A 408 -32.62 -1.89 9.98
N LEU A 409 -32.97 -3.12 9.59
CA LEU A 409 -34.09 -3.37 8.67
C LEU A 409 -35.46 -3.02 9.26
N ALA A 410 -35.67 -3.31 10.54
CA ALA A 410 -36.95 -3.06 11.22
C ALA A 410 -37.28 -1.57 11.36
N ARG A 411 -36.25 -0.71 11.34
CA ARG A 411 -36.38 0.75 11.54
C ARG A 411 -36.37 1.54 10.23
N THR A 412 -36.21 0.86 9.10
CA THR A 412 -36.01 1.49 7.80
C THR A 412 -37.17 1.12 6.90
N ALA A 413 -37.91 2.13 6.42
CA ALA A 413 -38.92 1.93 5.39
C ALA A 413 -38.24 1.55 4.07
N LEU A 414 -38.88 0.69 3.27
CA LEU A 414 -38.39 0.39 1.93
C LEU A 414 -38.48 1.67 1.08
N PRO A 415 -37.36 2.20 0.57
CA PRO A 415 -37.39 3.41 -0.23
C PRO A 415 -37.96 3.15 -1.63
N SER A 416 -38.35 4.23 -2.30
CA SER A 416 -38.68 4.24 -3.71
C SER A 416 -37.76 5.25 -4.40
N ALA A 417 -37.13 4.85 -5.50
CA ALA A 417 -36.27 5.73 -6.28
C ALA A 417 -37.07 6.91 -6.83
N ASP A 418 -36.49 8.12 -6.75
CA ASP A 418 -37.02 9.30 -7.44
C ASP A 418 -36.91 9.08 -8.96
N PRO A 419 -38.04 9.02 -9.69
CA PRO A 419 -38.01 8.81 -11.14
C PRO A 419 -37.18 9.84 -11.89
N ALA A 420 -37.14 11.09 -11.42
CA ALA A 420 -36.34 12.13 -12.05
C ALA A 420 -34.83 11.90 -11.83
N ALA A 421 -34.44 11.39 -10.66
CA ALA A 421 -33.06 10.99 -10.40
C ALA A 421 -32.66 9.78 -11.25
N VAL A 422 -33.53 8.78 -11.37
CA VAL A 422 -33.31 7.60 -12.22
C VAL A 422 -33.11 8.01 -13.68
N ALA A 423 -33.96 8.88 -14.23
CA ALA A 423 -33.84 9.34 -15.61
C ALA A 423 -32.49 10.05 -15.89
N ARG A 424 -32.02 10.90 -14.96
CA ARG A 424 -30.70 11.55 -15.08
C ARG A 424 -29.54 10.56 -15.03
N ILE A 425 -29.65 9.56 -14.16
CA ILE A 425 -28.64 8.50 -14.05
C ILE A 425 -28.65 7.64 -15.32
N GLU A 426 -29.82 7.29 -15.84
CA GLU A 426 -29.96 6.54 -17.09
C GLU A 426 -29.29 7.29 -18.25
N GLU A 427 -29.57 8.59 -18.41
CA GLU A 427 -28.95 9.41 -19.45
C GLU A 427 -27.41 9.37 -19.34
N SER A 428 -26.87 9.54 -18.13
CA SER A 428 -25.43 9.47 -17.87
C SER A 428 -24.84 8.09 -18.17
N ILE A 429 -25.51 7.03 -17.71
CA ILE A 429 -25.07 5.64 -17.89
C ILE A 429 -24.98 5.32 -19.37
N PHE A 430 -25.98 5.66 -20.18
CA PHE A 430 -26.03 5.26 -21.58
C PHE A 430 -25.42 6.26 -22.55
N ALA A 431 -24.96 7.43 -22.09
CA ALA A 431 -24.32 8.44 -22.93
C ALA A 431 -23.20 7.91 -23.86
N PRO A 432 -22.32 6.97 -23.45
CA PRO A 432 -21.30 6.42 -24.34
C PRO A 432 -21.85 5.70 -25.59
N LEU A 433 -23.06 5.12 -25.54
CA LEU A 433 -23.70 4.46 -26.70
C LEU A 433 -24.14 5.44 -27.80
N CYS A 434 -24.09 6.75 -27.51
CA CYS A 434 -24.46 7.81 -28.44
C CYS A 434 -23.25 8.47 -29.11
N ARG A 435 -22.02 8.00 -28.82
CA ARG A 435 -20.77 8.58 -29.32
C ARG A 435 -20.12 7.65 -30.34
N GLU A 436 -20.64 7.66 -31.56
CA GLU A 436 -20.08 6.89 -32.67
C GLU A 436 -18.63 7.33 -32.94
N GLY A 437 -17.70 6.36 -33.01
CA GLY A 437 -16.28 6.64 -33.20
C GLY A 437 -15.58 7.26 -31.98
N GLY A 438 -16.21 7.26 -30.80
CA GLY A 438 -15.59 7.69 -29.54
C GLY A 438 -14.39 6.83 -29.13
N ALA A 439 -13.62 7.31 -28.15
CA ALA A 439 -12.44 6.62 -27.65
C ALA A 439 -12.84 5.28 -27.00
N ARG A 440 -12.04 4.23 -27.24
CA ARG A 440 -12.29 2.91 -26.64
C ARG A 440 -11.85 2.89 -25.18
N ALA A 441 -12.59 2.15 -24.35
CA ALA A 441 -12.25 1.97 -22.93
C ALA A 441 -10.84 1.41 -22.74
N GLU A 442 -10.40 0.49 -23.60
CA GLU A 442 -9.06 -0.11 -23.55
C GLU A 442 -7.94 0.94 -23.67
N GLU A 443 -8.14 1.99 -24.48
CA GLU A 443 -7.13 3.04 -24.65
C GLU A 443 -6.97 3.87 -23.38
N ILE A 444 -8.08 4.16 -22.70
CA ILE A 444 -8.09 4.87 -21.42
C ILE A 444 -7.47 4.01 -20.33
N ILE A 445 -7.87 2.74 -20.23
CA ILE A 445 -7.33 1.79 -19.25
C ILE A 445 -5.82 1.62 -19.46
N GLN A 446 -5.36 1.43 -20.70
CA GLN A 446 -3.94 1.32 -21.01
C GLN A 446 -3.17 2.59 -20.62
N ALA A 447 -3.72 3.78 -20.88
CA ALA A 447 -3.09 5.03 -20.50
C ALA A 447 -2.94 5.17 -18.97
N VAL A 448 -3.89 4.67 -18.17
CA VAL A 448 -3.72 4.57 -16.71
C VAL A 448 -2.66 3.55 -16.34
N GLN A 449 -2.66 2.37 -16.96
CA GLN A 449 -1.68 1.30 -16.71
C GLN A 449 -0.24 1.77 -16.95
N GLU A 450 0.01 2.60 -17.97
CA GLU A 450 1.30 3.24 -18.24
C GLU A 450 1.77 4.22 -17.14
N VAL A 451 0.90 4.56 -16.20
CA VAL A 451 1.19 5.37 -15.01
C VAL A 451 1.25 4.49 -13.76
N VAL A 452 0.31 3.56 -13.55
CA VAL A 452 0.25 2.78 -12.29
C VAL A 452 1.18 1.58 -12.25
N VAL A 453 1.50 0.95 -13.39
CA VAL A 453 2.37 -0.24 -13.43
C VAL A 453 3.84 0.06 -13.14
N PRO A 454 4.45 1.16 -13.65
CA PRO A 454 5.87 1.43 -13.41
C PRO A 454 6.20 1.66 -11.92
N LEU A 455 7.25 1.00 -11.43
CA LEU A 455 7.70 1.11 -10.03
C LEU A 455 7.96 2.56 -9.62
N LYS A 456 8.47 3.39 -10.53
CA LYS A 456 8.81 4.80 -10.25
C LYS A 456 7.64 5.66 -9.75
N TYR A 457 6.39 5.23 -9.98
CA TYR A 457 5.21 5.94 -9.48
C TYR A 457 4.51 5.18 -8.36
N SER A 458 4.43 3.86 -8.46
CA SER A 458 3.61 3.07 -7.54
C SER A 458 4.37 2.45 -6.37
N MET A 459 5.69 2.37 -6.43
CA MET A 459 6.54 1.79 -5.36
C MET A 459 7.62 2.78 -4.91
N ARG A 460 8.46 3.23 -5.84
CA ARG A 460 9.63 4.07 -5.59
C ARG A 460 9.29 5.55 -5.85
N ARG A 461 8.57 6.16 -4.91
CA ARG A 461 7.90 7.45 -5.09
C ARG A 461 8.81 8.64 -4.72
N THR A 462 8.59 9.78 -5.37
CA THR A 462 9.02 11.11 -4.91
C THR A 462 7.90 12.11 -5.15
N ARG A 463 7.95 13.30 -4.54
CA ARG A 463 6.99 14.38 -4.85
C ARG A 463 6.87 14.61 -6.36
N GLU A 464 7.99 14.79 -7.04
CA GLU A 464 8.01 15.14 -8.47
C GLU A 464 7.38 14.05 -9.34
N ARG A 465 7.66 12.77 -9.04
CA ARG A 465 7.08 11.65 -9.78
C ARG A 465 5.59 11.47 -9.50
N LEU A 466 5.16 11.72 -8.27
CA LEU A 466 3.73 11.66 -7.91
C LEU A 466 2.96 12.81 -8.57
N GLU A 467 3.52 14.01 -8.62
CA GLU A 467 2.95 15.15 -9.35
C GLU A 467 2.90 14.88 -10.86
N GLU A 468 3.96 14.29 -11.44
CA GLU A 468 3.99 13.83 -12.83
C GLU A 468 2.89 12.79 -13.09
N ALA A 469 2.76 11.79 -12.22
CA ALA A 469 1.71 10.77 -12.32
C ALA A 469 0.31 11.40 -12.28
N LEU A 470 0.05 12.30 -11.34
CA LEU A 470 -1.23 13.01 -11.24
C LEU A 470 -1.53 13.86 -12.48
N ALA A 471 -0.53 14.55 -13.03
CA ALA A 471 -0.71 15.31 -14.28
C ALA A 471 -1.06 14.39 -15.46
N ARG A 472 -0.43 13.21 -15.54
CA ARG A 472 -0.77 12.20 -16.56
C ARG A 472 -2.18 11.63 -16.36
N ILE A 473 -2.55 11.30 -15.12
CA ILE A 473 -3.92 10.83 -14.79
C ILE A 473 -4.96 11.90 -15.12
N ALA A 474 -4.71 13.17 -14.80
CA ALA A 474 -5.60 14.27 -15.16
C ALA A 474 -5.78 14.43 -16.69
N ALA A 475 -4.71 14.21 -17.46
CA ALA A 475 -4.80 14.20 -18.93
C ALA A 475 -5.65 13.02 -19.45
N VAL A 476 -5.59 11.85 -18.79
CA VAL A 476 -6.47 10.71 -19.12
C VAL A 476 -7.91 10.98 -18.70
N GLU A 477 -8.13 11.59 -17.52
CA GLU A 477 -9.44 11.99 -17.03
C GLU A 477 -10.14 12.95 -18.01
N ALA A 478 -9.41 13.91 -18.56
CA ALA A 478 -9.93 14.85 -19.56
C ALA A 478 -10.47 14.17 -20.84
N ARG A 479 -10.06 12.93 -21.12
CA ARG A 479 -10.54 12.12 -22.26
C ARG A 479 -11.75 11.25 -21.92
N LEU A 480 -12.15 11.13 -20.65
CA LEU A 480 -13.33 10.34 -20.26
C LEU A 480 -14.64 10.78 -20.95
N PRO A 481 -14.88 12.08 -21.26
CA PRO A 481 -16.04 12.49 -22.05
C PRO A 481 -16.05 11.94 -23.48
N GLU A 482 -14.90 11.53 -24.04
CA GLU A 482 -14.76 11.00 -25.40
C GLU A 482 -15.14 9.51 -25.51
N LEU A 483 -15.25 8.80 -24.38
CA LEU A 483 -15.54 7.36 -24.34
C LEU A 483 -16.81 7.01 -25.12
N GLY A 484 -16.68 6.11 -26.10
CA GLY A 484 -17.77 5.57 -26.90
C GLY A 484 -17.92 4.05 -26.72
N ALA A 485 -19.14 3.55 -26.91
CA ALA A 485 -19.45 2.12 -26.84
C ALA A 485 -20.38 1.71 -27.99
N GLY A 486 -20.11 0.57 -28.61
CA GLY A 486 -20.95 -0.03 -29.65
C GLY A 486 -22.08 -0.91 -29.10
N ASP A 487 -21.88 -1.51 -27.93
CA ASP A 487 -22.83 -2.44 -27.30
C ASP A 487 -22.83 -2.31 -25.75
N PRO A 488 -23.75 -2.99 -25.03
CA PRO A 488 -23.80 -2.94 -23.57
C PRO A 488 -22.54 -3.48 -22.88
N HIS A 489 -21.83 -4.43 -23.48
CA HIS A 489 -20.60 -4.94 -22.90
C HIS A 489 -19.49 -3.88 -22.96
N GLU A 490 -19.29 -3.25 -24.11
CA GLU A 490 -18.38 -2.10 -24.27
C GLU A 490 -18.81 -0.90 -23.40
N LEU A 491 -20.12 -0.73 -23.17
CA LEU A 491 -20.61 0.27 -22.23
C LEU A 491 -20.13 -0.03 -20.79
N GLY A 492 -20.17 -1.29 -20.38
CA GLY A 492 -19.60 -1.72 -19.11
C GLY A 492 -18.14 -1.35 -18.99
N ARG A 493 -17.35 -1.65 -20.04
CA ARG A 493 -15.93 -1.27 -20.12
C ARG A 493 -15.69 0.24 -19.98
N CYS A 494 -16.58 1.08 -20.53
CA CYS A 494 -16.49 2.53 -20.36
C CYS A 494 -16.64 2.97 -18.89
N HIS A 495 -17.56 2.34 -18.15
CA HIS A 495 -17.73 2.63 -16.72
C HIS A 495 -16.58 2.07 -15.88
N GLU A 496 -16.05 0.90 -16.22
CA GLU A 496 -14.82 0.36 -15.61
C GLU A 496 -13.64 1.31 -15.82
N ALA A 497 -13.48 1.89 -17.01
CA ALA A 497 -12.42 2.85 -17.30
C ALA A 497 -12.54 4.09 -16.41
N ARG A 498 -13.76 4.66 -16.25
CA ARG A 498 -14.02 5.79 -15.34
C ARG A 498 -13.62 5.47 -13.90
N ALA A 499 -14.02 4.30 -13.41
CA ALA A 499 -13.70 3.85 -12.06
C ALA A 499 -12.19 3.67 -11.86
N ILE A 500 -11.49 3.10 -12.84
CA ILE A 500 -10.03 2.92 -12.83
C ILE A 500 -9.29 4.27 -12.78
N VAL A 501 -9.70 5.27 -13.58
CA VAL A 501 -9.10 6.61 -13.54
C VAL A 501 -9.25 7.23 -12.15
N LEU A 502 -10.47 7.20 -11.59
CA LEU A 502 -10.74 7.74 -10.26
C LEU A 502 -9.93 7.03 -9.17
N CYS A 503 -9.82 5.70 -9.24
CA CYS A 503 -9.01 4.91 -8.31
C CYS A 503 -7.53 5.29 -8.37
N ALA A 504 -6.98 5.50 -9.58
CA ALA A 504 -5.60 5.97 -9.74
C ALA A 504 -5.40 7.35 -9.09
N GLU A 505 -6.32 8.29 -9.31
CA GLU A 505 -6.26 9.62 -8.70
C GLU A 505 -6.29 9.55 -7.15
N ILE A 506 -7.25 8.79 -6.58
CA ILE A 506 -7.38 8.59 -5.13
C ILE A 506 -6.06 8.05 -4.55
N GLY A 507 -5.50 7.01 -5.16
CA GLY A 507 -4.24 6.39 -4.71
C GLY A 507 -3.06 7.36 -4.77
N PHE A 508 -2.87 8.07 -5.88
CA PHE A 508 -1.75 9.00 -6.03
C PHE A 508 -1.87 10.25 -5.17
N ARG A 509 -3.07 10.80 -4.96
CA ARG A 509 -3.27 11.94 -4.06
C ARG A 509 -3.01 11.57 -2.60
N ALA A 510 -3.45 10.40 -2.16
CA ALA A 510 -3.13 9.89 -0.83
C ALA A 510 -1.62 9.69 -0.67
N ALA A 511 -0.96 9.11 -1.69
CA ALA A 511 0.48 8.90 -1.67
C ALA A 511 1.29 10.22 -1.71
N LEU A 512 0.81 11.25 -2.41
CA LEU A 512 1.46 12.56 -2.45
C LEU A 512 1.40 13.24 -1.08
N ALA A 513 0.24 13.15 -0.40
CA ALA A 513 0.03 13.75 0.90
C ALA A 513 0.95 13.16 1.96
N ARG A 514 1.11 11.83 2.03
CA ARG A 514 2.00 11.16 3.00
C ARG A 514 3.48 11.41 2.68
N THR A 515 4.17 12.13 3.56
CA THR A 515 5.61 12.46 3.45
C THR A 515 6.44 11.70 4.47
N GLU A 516 6.32 10.37 4.46
CA GLU A 516 7.15 9.42 5.20
C GLU A 516 7.29 8.13 4.37
N SER A 517 8.04 7.15 4.86
CA SER A 517 8.03 5.78 4.37
C SER A 517 7.62 4.82 5.48
N ARG A 518 6.57 4.04 5.23
CA ARG A 518 6.00 3.09 6.19
C ARG A 518 5.35 1.94 5.44
N GLY A 519 5.71 0.71 5.79
CA GLY A 519 5.16 -0.49 5.15
C GLY A 519 5.29 -0.45 3.63
N TRP A 520 4.18 -0.57 2.90
CA TRP A 520 4.15 -0.55 1.42
C TRP A 520 4.08 0.85 0.80
N HIS A 521 4.06 1.89 1.61
CA HIS A 521 4.24 3.25 1.14
C HIS A 521 5.72 3.64 1.30
N TYR A 522 6.44 3.75 0.18
CA TYR A 522 7.85 4.15 0.17
C TYR A 522 8.09 5.40 -0.67
N ARG A 523 8.72 6.39 -0.04
CA ARG A 523 9.10 7.70 -0.57
C ARG A 523 10.62 7.81 -0.52
N GLU A 524 11.29 7.84 -1.66
CA GLU A 524 12.75 8.02 -1.71
C GLU A 524 13.18 9.39 -1.14
N ASP A 525 12.33 10.40 -1.27
CA ASP A 525 12.51 11.75 -0.72
C ASP A 525 12.13 11.85 0.77
N TYR A 526 11.40 10.87 1.31
CA TYR A 526 11.08 10.72 2.74
C TYR A 526 11.26 9.26 3.18
N PRO A 527 12.48 8.70 3.17
CA PRO A 527 12.71 7.25 3.29
C PRO A 527 12.55 6.72 4.73
N TRP A 528 12.15 7.56 5.68
CA TRP A 528 12.05 7.25 7.11
C TRP A 528 10.59 7.15 7.56
N ARG A 529 10.37 6.36 8.60
CA ARG A 529 9.12 6.35 9.36
C ARG A 529 9.04 7.59 10.27
N ASP A 530 7.94 8.32 10.24
CA ASP A 530 7.70 9.52 11.04
C ASP A 530 6.45 9.37 11.91
N ASP A 531 6.64 8.77 13.09
CA ASP A 531 5.56 8.58 14.07
C ASP A 531 5.04 9.90 14.66
N ALA A 532 5.80 11.01 14.58
CA ALA A 532 5.36 12.28 15.16
C ALA A 532 4.30 12.97 14.29
N ASN A 533 4.46 12.92 12.96
CA ASN A 533 3.54 13.59 12.03
C ASN A 533 2.57 12.62 11.36
N TRP A 534 2.96 11.35 11.18
CA TRP A 534 2.28 10.42 10.28
C TRP A 534 1.74 9.14 10.94
N LEU A 535 1.66 9.10 12.28
CA LEU A 535 0.80 8.15 13.00
C LEU A 535 -0.69 8.49 12.82
N ARG A 536 -1.09 8.57 11.54
CA ARG A 536 -2.36 9.08 11.05
C ARG A 536 -2.81 8.24 9.86
N TRP A 537 -4.11 8.05 9.75
CA TRP A 537 -4.76 7.57 8.55
C TRP A 537 -4.95 8.72 7.56
N VAL A 538 -4.68 8.45 6.28
CA VAL A 538 -4.98 9.43 5.22
C VAL A 538 -6.42 9.23 4.78
N ILE A 539 -7.19 10.32 4.78
CA ILE A 539 -8.60 10.33 4.40
C ILE A 539 -8.76 11.07 3.08
N VAL A 540 -9.38 10.43 2.10
CA VAL A 540 -9.70 11.05 0.81
C VAL A 540 -11.23 11.13 0.68
N LYS A 541 -11.76 12.33 0.40
CA LYS A 541 -13.21 12.55 0.33
C LYS A 541 -13.58 13.52 -0.79
N LYS A 542 -14.83 13.42 -1.24
CA LYS A 542 -15.40 14.34 -2.23
C LYS A 542 -15.67 15.70 -1.56
N GLY A 543 -14.96 16.73 -1.98
CA GLY A 543 -15.21 18.13 -1.61
C GLY A 543 -16.15 18.83 -2.59
N ARG A 544 -16.40 20.13 -2.36
CA ARG A 544 -17.25 20.96 -3.24
C ARG A 544 -16.62 21.22 -4.60
N GLU A 545 -15.30 21.43 -4.63
CA GLU A 545 -14.53 21.82 -5.82
C GLU A 545 -13.66 20.67 -6.39
N GLY A 546 -13.73 19.48 -5.79
CA GLY A 546 -12.92 18.33 -6.19
C GLY A 546 -12.54 17.44 -5.02
N MET A 547 -11.59 16.55 -5.26
CA MET A 547 -11.08 15.62 -4.26
C MET A 547 -10.28 16.35 -3.17
N VAL A 548 -10.58 16.05 -1.90
CA VAL A 548 -9.90 16.61 -0.74
C VAL A 548 -9.16 15.49 -0.01
N VAL A 549 -7.92 15.76 0.38
CA VAL A 549 -7.11 14.86 1.22
C VAL A 549 -6.94 15.48 2.60
N ASP A 550 -7.22 14.69 3.62
CA ASP A 550 -7.20 15.04 5.04
C ASP A 550 -6.47 13.92 5.82
N THR A 551 -6.31 14.10 7.13
CA THR A 551 -5.71 13.06 7.99
C THR A 551 -6.48 12.91 9.30
N GLU A 552 -6.50 11.69 9.82
CA GLU A 552 -7.08 11.37 11.13
C GLU A 552 -6.02 10.69 11.99
N ALA A 553 -5.86 11.15 13.23
CA ALA A 553 -4.91 10.53 14.15
C ALA A 553 -5.33 9.08 14.46
N VAL A 554 -4.35 8.16 14.43
CA VAL A 554 -4.59 6.81 14.94
C VAL A 554 -4.78 6.91 16.45
N PRO A 555 -5.87 6.38 17.04
CA PRO A 555 -6.17 6.55 18.46
C PRO A 555 -5.33 5.59 19.34
N VAL A 556 -4.00 5.77 19.30
CA VAL A 556 -3.02 4.88 19.95
C VAL A 556 -3.16 4.82 21.47
N GLU A 557 -3.76 5.82 22.09
CA GLU A 557 -4.08 5.82 23.51
C GLU A 557 -5.12 4.75 23.89
N ARG A 558 -5.97 4.33 22.95
CA ARG A 558 -6.93 3.22 23.14
C ARG A 558 -6.28 1.85 22.98
N PHE A 559 -5.10 1.81 22.37
CA PHE A 559 -4.46 0.57 21.97
C PHE A 559 -3.41 0.08 22.97
N GLY A 560 -3.31 -1.25 23.10
CA GLY A 560 -2.38 -1.93 24.00
C GLY A 560 -0.94 -1.93 23.50
N ILE A 561 -0.74 -2.01 22.17
CA ILE A 561 0.59 -1.95 21.56
C ILE A 561 0.80 -0.54 21.02
N ARG A 562 1.91 0.10 21.39
CA ARG A 562 2.21 1.49 21.03
C ARG A 562 3.61 1.59 20.43
N PRO A 563 3.84 2.51 19.49
CA PRO A 563 5.21 2.79 19.07
C PRO A 563 6.02 3.25 20.29
N ALA A 564 7.31 2.97 20.27
CA ALA A 564 8.23 3.59 21.22
C ALA A 564 8.06 5.11 21.16
N PRO A 565 8.10 5.82 22.31
CA PRO A 565 7.98 7.27 22.29
C PRO A 565 9.08 7.86 21.38
N PRO A 566 8.75 8.87 20.56
CA PRO A 566 9.73 9.50 19.70
C PRO A 566 10.86 10.04 20.58
N VAL A 567 12.10 9.75 20.21
CA VAL A 567 13.26 10.35 20.88
C VAL A 567 13.29 11.83 20.50
N PRO A 568 13.21 12.76 21.47
CA PRO A 568 13.27 14.17 21.17
C PRO A 568 14.54 14.51 20.40
N ASP A 569 14.45 15.46 19.48
CA ASP A 569 15.61 15.98 18.79
C ASP A 569 16.67 16.44 19.81
N ALA A 570 17.90 15.97 19.63
CA ALA A 570 19.01 16.43 20.42
C ALA A 570 19.46 17.78 19.86
N VAL A 571 19.13 18.87 20.55
CA VAL A 571 19.45 20.23 20.13
C VAL A 571 20.62 20.78 20.94
N VAL A 572 21.57 21.43 20.25
CA VAL A 572 22.66 22.20 20.83
C VAL A 572 22.69 23.59 20.18
N ASP A 573 22.43 24.63 20.97
CA ASP A 573 22.72 26.01 20.61
C ASP A 573 24.14 26.35 21.06
N HIS A 574 25.01 26.73 20.12
CA HIS A 574 26.43 26.98 20.39
C HIS A 574 26.75 28.45 20.71
N GLY A 575 25.75 29.32 20.63
CA GLY A 575 25.95 30.76 20.77
C GLY A 575 26.77 31.34 19.62
N GLU A 576 27.60 32.33 19.92
CA GLU A 576 28.39 33.07 18.94
C GLU A 576 29.83 32.55 18.86
N LEU A 577 30.22 32.05 17.69
CA LEU A 577 31.57 31.59 17.36
C LEU A 577 32.43 32.80 16.95
N VAL A 578 33.07 33.42 17.94
CA VAL A 578 33.86 34.64 17.73
C VAL A 578 35.01 34.39 16.74
N GLY A 579 35.12 35.25 15.73
CA GLY A 579 36.19 35.18 14.71
C GLY A 579 35.96 34.13 13.61
N VAL A 580 34.89 33.34 13.69
CA VAL A 580 34.51 32.36 12.67
C VAL A 580 33.39 32.96 11.82
N THR A 581 33.58 33.05 10.51
CA THR A 581 32.58 33.61 9.57
C THR A 581 31.75 32.51 8.92
N PRO A 582 30.55 32.82 8.36
CA PRO A 582 29.77 31.83 7.62
C PRO A 582 30.56 31.18 6.47
N GLU A 583 31.39 31.96 5.77
CA GLU A 583 32.23 31.46 4.66
C GLU A 583 33.28 30.45 5.13
N MET A 584 33.80 30.61 6.36
CA MET A 584 34.74 29.64 6.95
C MET A 584 34.05 28.32 7.27
N LEU A 585 32.80 28.36 7.75
CA LEU A 585 32.00 27.16 8.04
C LEU A 585 31.58 26.47 6.73
N ASP A 586 31.09 27.23 5.75
CA ASP A 586 30.79 26.73 4.39
C ASP A 586 31.99 25.98 3.79
N TRP A 587 33.18 26.56 3.92
CA TRP A 587 34.42 25.95 3.46
C TRP A 587 34.80 24.70 4.24
N TRP A 588 34.66 24.72 5.57
CA TRP A 588 35.06 23.62 6.46
C TRP A 588 34.40 22.30 6.04
N TRP A 589 33.09 22.30 5.86
CA TRP A 589 32.32 21.07 5.64
C TRP A 589 32.68 20.31 4.35
N VAL A 590 33.19 21.01 3.33
CA VAL A 590 33.65 20.39 2.07
C VAL A 590 35.17 20.16 2.02
N ASN A 591 35.86 20.44 3.12
CA ASN A 591 37.32 20.35 3.23
C ASN A 591 37.81 19.76 4.57
N MET A 592 36.95 19.03 5.28
CA MET A 592 37.22 18.50 6.63
C MET A 592 38.49 17.62 6.69
N GLU A 593 38.87 16.97 5.58
CA GLU A 593 40.08 16.15 5.51
C GLU A 593 41.37 16.91 5.85
N LYS A 594 41.34 18.25 5.77
CA LYS A 594 42.50 19.12 6.00
C LYS A 594 42.79 19.37 7.48
N GLY A 595 41.82 19.09 8.35
CA GLY A 595 41.92 19.45 9.76
C GLY A 595 41.03 18.64 10.68
N TYR A 596 40.47 17.50 10.26
CA TYR A 596 39.54 16.71 11.07
C TYR A 596 40.03 16.44 12.51
N PRO A 597 41.30 16.05 12.72
CA PRO A 597 41.82 15.87 14.09
C PRO A 597 41.95 17.18 14.89
N LEU A 598 41.96 18.35 14.26
CA LEU A 598 41.95 19.64 14.98
C LEU A 598 40.56 19.99 15.51
N TRP A 599 39.51 19.40 14.95
CA TRP A 599 38.13 19.69 15.30
C TRP A 599 37.75 19.13 16.67
N GLU A 600 38.25 17.93 17.00
CA GLU A 600 38.34 17.49 18.39
C GLU A 600 39.52 16.52 18.60
N PRO A 601 40.71 17.01 19.01
CA PRO A 601 41.96 16.23 19.01
C PRO A 601 41.95 14.95 19.83
N GLU A 602 41.21 14.93 20.94
CA GLU A 602 41.15 13.76 21.82
C GLU A 602 40.22 12.68 21.27
N ALA A 603 39.20 13.07 20.49
CA ALA A 603 38.15 12.18 20.00
C ALA A 603 38.33 11.74 18.54
N HIS A 604 38.75 12.63 17.64
CA HIS A 604 38.81 12.37 16.20
C HIS A 604 40.10 11.68 15.82
N LYS A 605 40.01 10.46 15.24
CA LYS A 605 41.16 9.61 14.93
C LYS A 605 41.50 9.60 13.46
N SER A 606 40.52 9.40 12.58
CA SER A 606 40.76 9.32 11.14
C SER A 606 39.59 9.86 10.33
N PHE A 607 39.90 10.29 9.11
CA PHE A 607 38.95 10.81 8.13
C PHE A 607 39.36 10.35 6.74
N VAL A 608 38.39 9.85 5.96
CA VAL A 608 38.57 9.52 4.54
C VAL A 608 37.30 9.91 3.78
N TRP A 609 37.46 10.56 2.62
CA TRP A 609 36.39 10.65 1.64
C TRP A 609 36.26 9.32 0.91
N GLU A 610 35.16 8.61 1.13
CA GLU A 610 34.78 7.48 0.28
C GLU A 610 34.24 7.99 -1.06
N VAL A 611 33.38 9.02 -1.00
CA VAL A 611 32.93 9.81 -2.15
C VAL A 611 33.21 11.28 -1.83
N PRO A 612 34.18 11.95 -2.48
CA PRO A 612 34.49 13.34 -2.17
C PRO A 612 33.41 14.30 -2.67
N PRO A 613 33.27 15.50 -2.06
CA PRO A 613 32.38 16.54 -2.56
C PRO A 613 32.68 16.89 -4.02
N PRO A 614 31.65 17.03 -4.88
CA PRO A 614 31.84 17.49 -6.26
C PRO A 614 32.37 18.92 -6.29
N VAL A 615 33.00 19.31 -7.40
CA VAL A 615 33.46 20.70 -7.56
C VAL A 615 32.25 21.64 -7.56
N GLY A 616 32.22 22.59 -6.62
CA GLY A 616 31.14 23.55 -6.46
C GLY A 616 29.91 23.05 -5.69
N GLY A 617 29.96 21.84 -5.10
CA GLY A 617 28.83 21.26 -4.38
C GLY A 617 29.26 20.28 -3.29
N TYR A 618 28.28 19.68 -2.61
CA TYR A 618 28.50 18.73 -1.51
C TYR A 618 27.57 17.51 -1.54
N LEU A 619 26.42 17.62 -2.21
CA LEU A 619 25.38 16.61 -2.19
C LEU A 619 25.88 15.24 -2.66
N GLY A 620 25.57 14.22 -1.87
CA GLY A 620 25.92 12.83 -2.15
C GLY A 620 27.35 12.43 -1.80
N ALA A 621 28.18 13.34 -1.30
CA ALA A 621 29.50 12.97 -0.79
C ALA A 621 29.39 12.15 0.51
N ILE A 622 30.33 11.23 0.68
CA ILE A 622 30.35 10.24 1.75
C ILE A 622 31.72 10.28 2.42
N GLN A 623 31.75 10.59 3.71
CA GLN A 623 32.93 10.45 4.56
C GLN A 623 32.84 9.18 5.39
N VAL A 624 34.02 8.63 5.68
CA VAL A 624 34.22 7.58 6.66
C VAL A 624 35.15 8.13 7.71
N VAL A 625 34.66 8.20 8.95
CA VAL A 625 35.40 8.76 10.08
C VAL A 625 35.52 7.74 11.20
N GLU A 626 36.59 7.85 11.97
CA GLU A 626 36.76 7.12 13.21
C GLU A 626 36.86 8.12 14.36
N GLU A 627 35.94 8.02 15.31
CA GLU A 627 35.84 8.93 16.44
C GLU A 627 35.37 8.23 17.71
N GLN A 628 35.71 8.84 18.84
CA GLN A 628 35.28 8.38 20.16
C GLN A 628 34.35 9.41 20.80
N MET A 629 33.06 9.06 20.93
CA MET A 629 32.06 9.91 21.57
C MET A 629 31.94 9.61 23.07
N GLY A 630 32.68 10.35 23.90
CA GLY A 630 32.62 10.23 25.35
C GLY A 630 32.95 8.80 25.84
N PRO A 631 32.07 8.16 26.63
CA PRO A 631 32.32 6.82 27.17
C PRO A 631 32.08 5.68 26.18
N LEU A 632 31.61 5.98 24.96
CA LEU A 632 31.33 4.95 23.95
C LEU A 632 32.65 4.38 23.38
N PRO A 633 32.67 3.11 22.96
CA PRO A 633 33.80 2.56 22.24
C PRO A 633 34.03 3.37 20.94
N PRO A 634 35.28 3.45 20.44
CA PRO A 634 35.56 4.08 19.16
C PRO A 634 34.64 3.54 18.06
N MET A 635 34.04 4.45 17.32
CA MET A 635 33.07 4.14 16.27
C MET A 635 33.63 4.52 14.92
N LYS A 636 33.44 3.62 13.94
CA LYS A 636 33.65 3.93 12.53
C LYS A 636 32.31 4.32 11.92
N LEU A 637 32.16 5.59 11.60
CA LEU A 637 30.93 6.15 11.05
C LEU A 637 31.06 6.39 9.56
N ARG A 638 30.01 6.08 8.81
CA ARG A 638 29.88 6.44 7.39
C ARG A 638 28.77 7.48 7.29
N ILE A 639 29.11 8.67 6.83
CA ILE A 639 28.22 9.85 6.85
C ILE A 639 28.08 10.37 5.43
N ARG A 640 26.84 10.52 4.97
CA ARG A 640 26.51 11.11 3.67
C ARG A 640 26.00 12.54 3.84
N TRP A 641 26.42 13.44 2.96
CA TRP A 641 25.87 14.79 2.91
C TRP A 641 24.58 14.81 2.10
N ASP A 642 23.48 15.17 2.76
CA ASP A 642 22.13 15.17 2.18
C ASP A 642 21.62 16.59 1.94
N ASP A 643 20.58 16.67 1.10
CA ASP A 643 19.87 17.90 0.77
C ASP A 643 19.16 18.43 2.02
N PRO A 644 19.56 19.61 2.52
CA PRO A 644 18.92 20.20 3.67
C PRO A 644 17.42 20.43 3.49
N ASP A 645 16.92 20.65 2.26
CA ASP A 645 15.49 20.89 1.99
C ASP A 645 14.66 19.60 2.10
N ARG A 646 15.32 18.45 2.13
CA ARG A 646 14.74 17.12 2.39
C ARG A 646 14.93 16.67 3.84
N CYS A 647 15.57 17.50 4.68
CA CYS A 647 15.77 17.21 6.09
C CYS A 647 14.43 17.28 6.83
N PRO A 648 14.07 16.27 7.64
CA PRO A 648 12.86 16.35 8.46
C PRO A 648 13.03 17.30 9.66
N ILE A 649 14.24 17.80 9.90
CA ILE A 649 14.55 18.79 10.93
C ILE A 649 14.33 20.19 10.33
N PRO A 650 13.45 21.02 10.91
CA PRO A 650 13.20 22.37 10.39
C PRO A 650 14.40 23.29 10.61
N GLY A 651 14.89 23.89 9.54
CA GLY A 651 15.94 24.92 9.58
C GLY A 651 15.42 26.27 10.06
N ARG A 652 16.34 27.06 10.63
CA ARG A 652 16.14 28.40 11.18
C ARG A 652 17.14 29.43 10.66
N TYR A 653 18.36 29.00 10.33
CA TYR A 653 19.43 29.91 9.91
C TYR A 653 19.71 29.85 8.40
N GLU A 654 20.36 30.90 7.91
CA GLU A 654 20.58 31.15 6.47
C GLU A 654 21.47 30.10 5.81
N HIS A 655 22.41 29.50 6.54
CA HIS A 655 23.27 28.44 6.04
C HIS A 655 22.97 27.12 6.75
N ALA A 656 23.04 25.99 6.03
CA ALA A 656 22.99 24.69 6.67
C ALA A 656 23.62 23.55 5.87
N ILE A 657 24.00 22.50 6.59
CA ILE A 657 24.40 21.22 6.03
C ILE A 657 23.75 20.07 6.80
N VAL A 658 23.48 18.97 6.11
CA VAL A 658 22.88 17.77 6.70
C VAL A 658 23.82 16.58 6.58
N ALA A 659 24.25 16.07 7.72
CA ALA A 659 25.01 14.83 7.85
C ALA A 659 24.06 13.68 8.17
N SER A 660 24.05 12.66 7.33
CA SER A 660 23.24 11.45 7.52
C SER A 660 24.13 10.25 7.82
N GLY A 661 24.04 9.70 9.02
CA GLY A 661 24.76 8.47 9.39
C GLY A 661 24.12 7.24 8.74
N ILE A 662 24.83 6.63 7.78
CA ILE A 662 24.34 5.53 6.96
C ILE A 662 25.00 4.18 7.31
N ASP A 663 24.22 3.10 7.23
CA ASP A 663 24.73 1.74 7.29
C ASP A 663 25.34 1.28 5.94
N PRO A 664 25.92 0.07 5.85
CA PRO A 664 26.45 -0.46 4.59
C PRO A 664 25.42 -0.57 3.46
N GLY A 665 24.13 -0.72 3.79
CA GLY A 665 23.02 -0.74 2.84
C GLY A 665 22.53 0.67 2.43
N GLY A 666 23.07 1.73 3.02
CA GLY A 666 22.69 3.12 2.77
C GLY A 666 21.47 3.59 3.57
N LYS A 667 21.00 2.82 4.55
CA LYS A 667 19.89 3.22 5.44
C LYS A 667 20.42 4.20 6.49
N VAL A 668 19.72 5.31 6.70
CA VAL A 668 20.11 6.31 7.70
C VAL A 668 19.56 5.91 9.08
N GLY A 669 20.45 5.90 10.07
CA GLY A 669 20.08 5.71 11.47
C GLY A 669 19.80 7.03 12.21
N ALA A 670 20.52 8.10 11.83
CA ALA A 670 20.34 9.42 12.38
C ALA A 670 20.77 10.51 11.39
N MET A 671 20.16 11.70 11.50
CA MET A 671 20.53 12.89 10.73
C MET A 671 20.89 14.02 11.67
N ILE A 672 21.91 14.79 11.29
CA ILE A 672 22.34 16.00 11.99
C ILE A 672 22.18 17.17 11.02
N LEU A 673 21.37 18.15 11.41
CA LEU A 673 21.30 19.46 10.77
C LEU A 673 22.23 20.40 11.53
N HIS A 674 23.33 20.80 10.88
CA HIS A 674 24.15 21.93 11.33
C HIS A 674 23.70 23.17 10.57
N GLU A 675 23.42 24.25 11.29
CA GLU A 675 22.95 25.49 10.70
C GLU A 675 23.62 26.71 11.35
N TRP A 676 23.85 27.76 10.57
CA TRP A 676 24.49 28.98 11.04
C TRP A 676 24.05 30.22 10.26
N GLU A 677 24.20 31.38 10.90
CA GLU A 677 23.97 32.70 10.32
C GLU A 677 25.06 33.67 10.79
N ALA A 678 25.21 34.79 10.09
CA ALA A 678 26.12 35.84 10.49
C ALA A 678 25.71 36.47 11.83
N SER A 679 26.69 36.88 12.62
CA SER A 679 26.51 37.56 13.90
C SER A 679 27.57 38.67 14.08
N PRO A 680 27.40 39.63 15.02
CA PRO A 680 28.28 40.79 15.12
C PRO A 680 29.79 40.48 15.27
N ARG A 681 30.16 39.35 15.88
CA ARG A 681 31.54 38.95 16.14
C ARG A 681 31.98 37.69 15.38
N GLY A 682 31.14 37.14 14.51
CA GLY A 682 31.42 35.90 13.78
C GLY A 682 30.14 35.22 13.29
N SER A 683 29.91 33.97 13.68
CA SER A 683 28.70 33.22 13.32
C SER A 683 27.94 32.73 14.54
N ARG A 684 26.60 32.74 14.46
CA ARG A 684 25.77 31.99 15.41
C ARG A 684 25.52 30.60 14.82
N MET A 685 25.73 29.55 15.60
CA MET A 685 25.56 28.17 15.12
C MET A 685 24.63 27.36 16.03
N ARG A 686 23.88 26.45 15.40
CA ARG A 686 23.06 25.45 16.06
C ARG A 686 23.23 24.10 15.38
N SER A 687 23.23 23.04 16.17
CA SER A 687 23.19 21.65 15.70
C SER A 687 21.95 20.96 16.24
N THR A 688 21.26 20.21 15.39
CA THR A 688 20.12 19.38 15.79
C THR A 688 20.27 17.98 15.24
N MET A 689 20.24 16.95 16.09
CA MET A 689 20.27 15.54 15.68
C MET A 689 18.91 14.88 15.89
N ARG A 690 18.43 14.17 14.86
CA ARG A 690 17.24 13.34 14.89
C ARG A 690 17.60 11.87 14.66
N PHE A 691 16.97 10.99 15.43
CA PHE A 691 17.14 9.54 15.32
C PHE A 691 15.92 8.89 14.64
N PHE A 692 16.14 7.89 13.80
CA PHE A 692 15.08 7.21 13.03
C PHE A 692 14.89 5.74 13.43
N GLY A 693 15.30 5.38 14.64
CA GLY A 693 15.21 4.03 15.19
C GLY A 693 15.40 3.99 16.71
N PRO A 694 15.53 2.79 17.30
CA PRO A 694 15.83 2.64 18.72
C PRO A 694 17.13 3.35 19.08
N VAL A 695 17.08 4.19 20.11
CA VAL A 695 18.24 4.97 20.58
C VAL A 695 18.68 4.41 21.92
N PRO A 696 19.96 4.01 22.09
CA PRO A 696 20.49 3.63 23.39
C PRO A 696 20.26 4.73 24.43
N PRO A 697 19.86 4.39 25.67
CA PRO A 697 19.71 5.37 26.74
C PRO A 697 20.97 6.22 26.90
N GLY A 698 20.79 7.55 26.97
CA GLY A 698 21.89 8.50 27.16
C GLY A 698 22.64 8.92 25.89
N LEU A 699 22.47 8.23 24.75
CA LEU A 699 23.13 8.60 23.50
C LEU A 699 22.86 10.06 23.07
N PRO A 700 21.63 10.61 23.18
CA PRO A 700 21.37 12.01 22.86
C PRO A 700 22.20 12.99 23.70
N GLU A 701 22.40 12.71 24.99
CA GLU A 701 23.18 13.59 25.88
C GLU A 701 24.69 13.44 25.66
N ILE A 702 25.16 12.22 25.38
CA ILE A 702 26.55 11.97 24.99
C ILE A 702 26.87 12.74 23.70
N TRP A 703 25.99 12.64 22.70
CA TRP A 703 26.15 13.37 21.45
C TRP A 703 26.12 14.90 21.66
N LYS A 704 25.19 15.43 22.47
CA LYS A 704 25.15 16.87 22.77
C LYS A 704 26.44 17.37 23.42
N ALA A 705 27.02 16.58 24.34
CA ALA A 705 28.28 16.92 24.99
C ALA A 705 29.45 16.91 23.99
N HIS A 706 29.53 15.86 23.17
CA HIS A 706 30.54 15.74 22.12
C HIS A 706 30.43 16.89 21.12
N ASN A 707 29.23 17.19 20.63
CA ASN A 707 29.04 18.25 19.65
C ASN A 707 29.33 19.66 20.19
N ARG A 708 29.09 19.90 21.49
CA ARG A 708 29.54 21.14 22.14
C ARG A 708 31.07 21.26 22.14
N ALA A 709 31.78 20.18 22.41
CA ALA A 709 33.23 20.16 22.38
C ALA A 709 33.74 20.47 20.96
N GLU A 710 33.29 19.71 19.96
CA GLU A 710 33.64 19.88 18.55
C GLU A 710 33.46 21.34 18.06
N VAL A 711 32.27 21.90 18.26
CA VAL A 711 31.95 23.23 17.73
C VAL A 711 32.69 24.34 18.47
N SER A 712 33.00 24.14 19.76
CA SER A 712 33.75 25.11 20.57
C SER A 712 35.21 25.27 20.14
N THR A 713 35.78 24.33 19.40
CA THR A 713 37.16 24.43 18.91
C THR A 713 37.29 25.27 17.65
N PHE A 714 36.22 25.52 16.89
CA PHE A 714 36.29 26.26 15.63
C PHE A 714 37.03 27.60 15.74
N PRO A 715 36.78 28.47 16.74
CA PRO A 715 37.52 29.72 16.90
C PRO A 715 39.05 29.56 17.06
N HIS A 716 39.53 28.38 17.49
CA HIS A 716 40.95 28.16 17.79
C HIS A 716 41.79 27.76 16.57
N PHE A 717 41.19 27.11 15.56
CA PHE A 717 41.96 26.61 14.42
C PHE A 717 41.40 27.03 13.05
N LEU A 718 40.07 27.17 12.93
CA LEU A 718 39.43 27.33 11.62
C LEU A 718 39.83 28.63 10.91
N PRO A 719 39.94 29.80 11.58
CA PRO A 719 40.37 31.04 10.91
C PRO A 719 41.77 30.95 10.30
N ASP A 720 42.72 30.35 11.01
CA ASP A 720 44.10 30.21 10.55
C ASP A 720 44.24 29.14 9.46
N LEU A 721 43.54 28.01 9.62
CA LEU A 721 43.47 26.95 8.61
C LEU A 721 42.86 27.50 7.31
N TYR A 722 41.73 28.20 7.40
CA TYR A 722 41.09 28.82 6.25
C TYR A 722 42.02 29.81 5.54
N ARG A 723 42.68 30.70 6.29
CA ARG A 723 43.65 31.68 5.74
C ARG A 723 44.82 31.00 5.03
N LEU A 724 45.32 29.88 5.57
CA LEU A 724 46.39 29.11 4.94
C LEU A 724 45.95 28.55 3.58
N TRP A 725 44.76 27.96 3.52
CA TRP A 725 44.24 27.29 2.33
C TRP A 725 43.69 28.23 1.27
N GLN A 726 43.34 29.48 1.60
CA GLN A 726 42.96 30.50 0.61
C GLN A 726 44.03 30.78 -0.46
N ARG A 727 45.29 30.40 -0.19
CA ARG A 727 46.41 30.50 -1.14
C ARG A 727 46.36 29.42 -2.23
N VAL A 728 45.69 28.30 -1.97
CA VAL A 728 45.51 27.20 -2.93
C VAL A 728 44.30 27.50 -3.80
N LYS A 729 44.53 27.69 -5.10
CA LYS A 729 43.49 28.07 -6.07
C LYS A 729 42.91 26.90 -6.88
N ASP A 730 43.52 25.72 -6.80
CA ASP A 730 43.00 24.54 -7.47
C ASP A 730 41.72 24.05 -6.77
N PRO A 731 40.54 24.11 -7.44
CA PRO A 731 39.28 23.73 -6.85
C PRO A 731 39.15 22.22 -6.60
N ALA A 732 39.99 21.38 -7.21
CA ALA A 732 40.04 19.94 -6.93
C ALA A 732 40.74 19.64 -5.59
N ILE A 733 41.63 20.53 -5.16
CA ILE A 733 42.41 20.40 -3.92
C ILE A 733 41.78 21.23 -2.79
N ASN A 734 41.29 22.43 -3.09
CA ASN A 734 40.67 23.36 -2.15
C ASN A 734 39.25 23.72 -2.61
N ARG A 735 38.26 22.95 -2.15
CA ARG A 735 36.88 23.04 -2.63
C ARG A 735 36.22 24.31 -2.08
N GLN A 736 35.35 24.91 -2.89
CA GLN A 736 34.51 26.04 -2.49
C GLN A 736 33.05 25.66 -2.74
N CYS A 737 32.20 25.95 -1.76
CA CYS A 737 30.77 25.74 -1.84
C CYS A 737 30.09 26.80 -0.99
N SER A 738 28.92 27.29 -1.41
CA SER A 738 28.05 28.08 -0.54
C SER A 738 26.96 27.17 0.00
N LEU A 739 26.76 27.19 1.31
CA LEU A 739 25.74 26.42 2.00
C LEU A 739 24.54 27.28 2.40
N ALA A 740 24.42 28.47 1.79
CA ALA A 740 23.29 29.36 1.95
C ALA A 740 22.01 28.77 1.36
N ARG A 741 20.87 29.06 2.00
CA ARG A 741 19.57 28.46 1.71
C ARG A 741 18.54 29.55 1.47
N ASN A 742 17.63 29.30 0.53
CA ASN A 742 16.46 30.15 0.33
C ASN A 742 15.41 29.80 1.38
N LEU A 743 15.51 30.40 2.56
CA LEU A 743 14.42 30.36 3.54
C LEU A 743 13.23 31.13 2.95
N LYS A 744 12.29 30.43 2.29
CA LYS A 744 11.00 31.03 1.92
C LYS A 744 10.36 31.52 3.22
N LYS A 745 10.18 32.84 3.33
CA LYS A 745 9.42 33.49 4.41
C LYS A 745 7.97 33.02 4.44
#